data_AF-A0A5C7N6E0-F1
#
_entry.id   AF-A0A5C7N6E0-F1
#
_cell.length_a   1.000
_cell.length_b   1.000
_cell.length_c   1.000
_cell.angle_alpha   90.00
_cell.angle_beta   90.00
_cell.angle_gamma   90.00
#
_symmetry.space_group_name_H-M   'P 1'
#
loop_
_entity.id
_entity.type
_entity.pdbx_description
1 polymer ?
#
loop_
_entity_poly.entity_id
_entity_poly.type
_entity_poly.pdbx_seq_one_letter_code
_entity_poly.pdbx_strand_id
1 'polypeptide(L)'
;MKTRGALAVALVCAVAAIISPTPAAADPPAVTVTGSVDRIRPEDSTLPSGTSQAISAARNEFASAQVVVHAQGAPLAGVSVVQATPFTKPGGATLPSSAVTVYREDYYTVTTPSDGEPGHSNPCSVNCRWPDALIPTVDPIHNQARNAWPADIPAGENRVAWLDVLVPAAQPAGTYTATFEAQQGGNSIGAVTVDLTVVDWTMPTTSSLEGTFALDWHNVCRTWGGNGNDCSNVPGGLWAMYGQIVRMMLDNRISVSGPAAGAPTPANTALFDQHALPYIAGTGPTRLPGAKLSTVLLNRWEDWAMAHWRAKAVAEGFDDRITFYCDEVAQNPATWNNICNTPFTLAQTNWNAGNALPDEPLPSAIIGTWQDMQFARGQNYPISGDPLQTVIPLVTRVHTGPSPDSGELNWWGPYPGQTFFGNQRSLYDGFLAERPGHNRLWLYTSCMTEGCGDAYDGHPRYSGWPSYAIDQQAGEARAMAWQGFNHRASGEYYYEISKRMDTAFTNQYEDGGQGDGTLIYPGKTSRIGGATDTVLESIRLKQIREGREDYEYLMHLSKTGRDAAARSIAGHYTGAEGPYGSPGGLMGAMYDSSRSQQAYDAARALLETQVAGEDPVGPTCNGRTATIVGNTTTILGTPGDDVIVGTAGEDNIYSGAGNDTICGAAGYDTIRPGTGSDWVDGEAGGNAIDYSDSDHGVEVDLAAGTGGADQLRNFDEVFGSVHNDRLLGDDSANFLAGGLGDDVLEGRGGADLIWGRSSEAPAGGQTDNDTIDPGTGNDQVLAREGDDRIEAADGVRDDISCGTGNDTATTDGVDQRDNDCEPLSVPDVPPPPPADPCPTSLDSAGNCTTSVRTSATLRQATAKWKPLACGSSAKRSCLQRRSARLAGQISPESGLAGRSVVIEVQRRTAGRWKDKPSLKASLSPGQRVRLTHRFADGRWRMRLLVPATEKTARAVSAWQYLTTRARR
;
A
#
# COMPACT_ATOMS: atom_id res chain seq x y z
N MET A 1 21.27 -55.03 -87.42
CA MET A 1 22.01 -53.80 -87.94
C MET A 1 21.07 -52.58 -87.94
N LYS A 2 21.03 -51.97 -86.77
CA LYS A 2 21.40 -50.56 -86.50
C LYS A 2 20.53 -49.60 -87.34
N THR A 3 19.63 -48.89 -86.66
CA THR A 3 19.46 -47.48 -86.24
C THR A 3 18.65 -46.72 -87.31
N ARG A 4 17.48 -46.16 -86.89
CA ARG A 4 17.12 -44.78 -86.48
C ARG A 4 15.96 -44.28 -87.36
N GLY A 5 14.80 -43.97 -86.67
CA GLY A 5 14.28 -42.65 -86.22
C GLY A 5 13.00 -42.29 -86.98
N ALA A 6 11.89 -42.18 -86.21
CA ALA A 6 11.18 -41.10 -85.47
C ALA A 6 9.75 -40.97 -85.99
N LEU A 7 8.73 -41.10 -85.06
CA LEU A 7 7.94 -40.12 -84.27
C LEU A 7 6.45 -40.42 -84.43
N ALA A 8 5.76 -40.75 -83.26
CA ALA A 8 4.66 -39.90 -82.73
C ALA A 8 3.93 -40.66 -81.61
N VAL A 9 4.09 -40.21 -80.33
CA VAL A 9 3.36 -39.54 -79.23
C VAL A 9 2.37 -40.54 -78.61
N ALA A 10 2.67 -41.04 -77.28
CA ALA A 10 1.51 -41.15 -76.36
C ALA A 10 2.01 -41.64 -74.99
N LEU A 11 2.00 -40.72 -73.97
CA LEU A 11 1.17 -40.57 -72.75
C LEU A 11 1.87 -41.25 -71.56
N VAL A 12 2.64 -40.49 -70.81
CA VAL A 12 3.18 -40.55 -69.43
C VAL A 12 2.01 -40.72 -68.44
N CYS A 13 1.66 -41.93 -67.96
CA CYS A 13 0.94 -42.29 -66.71
C CYS A 13 1.93 -42.40 -65.54
N ALA A 14 2.15 -41.32 -64.73
CA ALA A 14 2.65 -41.12 -63.35
C ALA A 14 1.73 -41.81 -62.35
N VAL A 15 2.06 -42.99 -61.83
CA VAL A 15 1.80 -43.73 -60.57
C VAL A 15 2.04 -42.80 -59.36
N ALA A 16 1.04 -42.02 -58.89
CA ALA A 16 0.86 -41.36 -57.58
C ALA A 16 0.74 -42.40 -56.45
N ALA A 17 1.81 -42.96 -55.88
CA ALA A 17 1.98 -43.53 -54.52
C ALA A 17 1.51 -42.54 -53.44
N ILE A 18 0.22 -42.54 -53.06
CA ILE A 18 -0.47 -42.04 -51.85
C ILE A 18 0.38 -42.36 -50.61
N ILE A 19 1.48 -41.63 -50.29
CA ILE A 19 2.13 -41.50 -48.96
C ILE A 19 1.12 -40.86 -47.99
N SER A 20 0.15 -41.64 -47.43
CA SER A 20 -0.59 -41.23 -46.21
C SER A 20 0.34 -40.58 -45.18
N PRO A 21 0.27 -39.22 -44.90
CA PRO A 21 1.08 -38.66 -43.81
C PRO A 21 0.91 -39.43 -42.50
N THR A 22 1.74 -40.38 -42.11
CA THR A 22 1.86 -40.79 -40.69
C THR A 22 1.42 -39.65 -39.75
N PRO A 23 0.20 -39.76 -39.02
CA PRO A 23 -0.18 -38.73 -38.05
C PRO A 23 1.03 -38.28 -37.19
N ALA A 24 1.68 -37.18 -37.48
CA ALA A 24 2.60 -36.53 -36.53
C ALA A 24 2.33 -37.00 -35.08
N ALA A 25 3.09 -37.99 -34.48
CA ALA A 25 3.08 -38.38 -33.05
C ALA A 25 2.75 -37.17 -32.16
N ALA A 26 1.47 -37.08 -31.77
CA ALA A 26 1.03 -36.08 -30.77
C ALA A 26 2.10 -35.85 -29.69
N ASP A 27 2.59 -34.61 -29.52
CA ASP A 27 3.54 -34.23 -28.45
C ASP A 27 3.19 -34.89 -27.11
N PRO A 28 4.18 -35.55 -26.46
CA PRO A 28 3.91 -36.21 -25.18
C PRO A 28 3.40 -35.21 -24.12
N PRO A 29 2.57 -35.82 -23.13
CA PRO A 29 2.09 -34.94 -22.07
C PRO A 29 3.25 -34.33 -21.26
N ALA A 30 2.96 -33.13 -20.78
CA ALA A 30 3.97 -32.47 -19.91
C ALA A 30 3.51 -32.48 -18.46
N VAL A 31 4.48 -32.87 -17.54
CA VAL A 31 4.19 -32.81 -16.09
C VAL A 31 5.21 -31.88 -15.42
N THR A 32 4.62 -30.80 -14.83
CA THR A 32 5.51 -29.83 -14.15
C THR A 32 5.00 -29.56 -12.74
N VAL A 33 5.85 -28.80 -12.00
CA VAL A 33 5.47 -28.49 -10.61
C VAL A 33 5.80 -27.02 -10.33
N THR A 34 4.86 -26.40 -9.55
CA THR A 34 5.09 -24.98 -9.19
C THR A 34 4.59 -24.74 -7.76
N GLY A 35 4.75 -23.47 -7.27
CA GLY A 35 4.38 -23.14 -5.88
C GLY A 35 2.91 -22.76 -5.77
N SER A 36 2.47 -22.38 -4.57
CA SER A 36 1.04 -22.21 -4.22
C SER A 36 0.53 -20.84 -4.67
N VAL A 37 1.37 -19.88 -5.12
CA VAL A 37 0.85 -18.53 -5.42
C VAL A 37 0.61 -18.41 -6.92
N ASP A 38 1.01 -19.57 -7.68
CA ASP A 38 0.67 -19.55 -9.12
C ASP A 38 -0.78 -20.03 -9.32
N ARG A 39 -1.47 -19.31 -10.23
CA ARG A 39 -2.84 -19.76 -10.59
C ARG A 39 -2.83 -20.29 -12.02
N ILE A 40 -2.98 -21.60 -12.03
CA ILE A 40 -2.86 -22.22 -13.36
C ILE A 40 -4.27 -22.49 -13.90
N ARG A 41 -4.53 -21.89 -15.15
CA ARG A 41 -5.84 -22.14 -15.78
C ARG A 41 -5.77 -23.31 -16.76
N PRO A 42 -6.95 -23.77 -16.98
CA PRO A 42 -6.94 -24.92 -17.91
C PRO A 42 -6.43 -24.52 -19.31
N GLU A 43 -6.50 -23.27 -19.66
CA GLU A 43 -6.18 -22.87 -21.06
C GLU A 43 -4.79 -22.24 -21.13
N ASP A 44 -4.13 -22.13 -19.98
CA ASP A 44 -2.77 -21.55 -20.04
C ASP A 44 -1.82 -22.46 -20.84
N SER A 45 -1.16 -21.82 -21.83
CA SER A 45 -0.30 -22.62 -22.75
C SER A 45 1.17 -22.54 -22.29
N THR A 46 1.47 -21.52 -21.43
CA THR A 46 2.83 -21.46 -20.86
C THR A 46 2.84 -22.10 -19.46
N LEU A 47 3.58 -23.21 -19.41
CA LEU A 47 3.59 -23.94 -18.12
C LEU A 47 4.85 -23.58 -17.33
N PRO A 48 4.76 -23.59 -16.09
CA PRO A 48 6.00 -23.42 -15.30
C PRO A 48 7.06 -24.47 -15.69
N SER A 49 8.33 -24.08 -15.96
CA SER A 49 9.39 -24.94 -16.53
C SER A 49 9.98 -25.87 -15.46
N GLY A 50 9.45 -26.03 -14.20
CA GLY A 50 10.26 -26.69 -13.15
C GLY A 50 9.82 -28.16 -12.96
N THR A 51 10.77 -29.13 -12.85
CA THR A 51 10.51 -30.54 -12.50
C THR A 51 10.74 -30.77 -11.00
N SER A 52 11.09 -29.70 -10.35
CA SER A 52 11.23 -29.76 -8.89
C SER A 52 10.77 -28.43 -8.27
N GLN A 53 10.17 -28.62 -7.08
CA GLN A 53 9.71 -27.41 -6.37
C GLN A 53 10.11 -27.49 -4.89
N ALA A 54 10.82 -26.38 -4.51
CA ALA A 54 11.20 -26.31 -3.07
C ALA A 54 10.12 -25.55 -2.29
N ILE A 55 9.77 -26.23 -1.16
CA ILE A 55 8.90 -25.50 -0.20
C ILE A 55 9.49 -25.60 1.21
N SER A 56 9.01 -24.71 2.05
CA SER A 56 9.53 -24.72 3.45
C SER A 56 8.37 -24.56 4.43
N ALA A 57 8.52 -25.31 5.55
CA ALA A 57 7.47 -25.19 6.58
C ALA A 57 8.06 -25.48 7.96
N ALA A 58 7.58 -24.73 8.97
CA ALA A 58 7.88 -25.09 10.38
C ALA A 58 7.08 -26.32 10.81
N ARG A 59 7.48 -26.87 11.97
CA ARG A 59 6.59 -27.92 12.53
C ARG A 59 5.21 -27.35 12.83
N ASN A 60 4.21 -28.27 12.53
CA ASN A 60 2.79 -27.89 12.76
C ASN A 60 2.34 -26.80 11.78
N GLU A 61 2.98 -26.74 10.59
CA GLU A 61 2.61 -25.75 9.54
C GLU A 61 2.24 -26.49 8.24
N PHE A 62 1.25 -25.88 7.54
CA PHE A 62 0.95 -26.38 6.17
C PHE A 62 1.83 -25.67 5.14
N ALA A 63 2.25 -26.44 4.14
CA ALA A 63 2.93 -25.88 2.95
C ALA A 63 2.37 -26.55 1.68
N SER A 64 2.21 -25.65 0.65
CA SER A 64 1.49 -26.22 -0.51
C SER A 64 2.35 -26.09 -1.77
N ALA A 65 2.07 -26.98 -2.71
CA ALA A 65 2.64 -26.94 -4.07
C ALA A 65 1.60 -27.48 -5.07
N GLN A 66 1.99 -27.28 -6.44
CA GLN A 66 1.02 -27.75 -7.45
C GLN A 66 1.74 -28.60 -8.51
N VAL A 67 1.07 -29.75 -8.76
CA VAL A 67 1.55 -30.55 -9.90
C VAL A 67 0.61 -30.27 -11.09
N VAL A 68 1.31 -29.92 -12.25
CA VAL A 68 0.50 -29.54 -13.42
C VAL A 68 0.70 -30.61 -14.49
N VAL A 69 -0.49 -31.12 -14.92
CA VAL A 69 -0.42 -32.07 -16.04
C VAL A 69 -1.05 -31.41 -17.27
N HIS A 70 -0.20 -31.35 -18.32
CA HIS A 70 -0.68 -30.64 -19.51
C HIS A 70 -0.78 -31.63 -20.68
N ALA A 71 -2.06 -31.59 -21.30
CA ALA A 71 -2.23 -32.44 -22.49
C ALA A 71 -1.86 -31.65 -23.76
N GLN A 72 -0.66 -31.77 -24.36
CA GLN A 72 -0.11 -30.89 -25.42
C GLN A 72 -0.83 -31.13 -26.75
N GLY A 73 -0.96 -32.32 -27.17
CA GLY A 73 -1.36 -32.51 -28.59
C GLY A 73 -2.57 -33.45 -28.68
N ALA A 74 -2.84 -34.30 -27.55
CA ALA A 74 -4.02 -35.20 -27.57
C ALA A 74 -4.62 -35.26 -26.15
N PRO A 75 -5.96 -35.48 -26.18
CA PRO A 75 -6.59 -35.59 -24.86
C PRO A 75 -6.04 -36.79 -24.06
N LEU A 76 -5.96 -36.61 -22.69
CA LEU A 76 -5.53 -37.69 -21.79
C LEU A 76 -6.74 -38.15 -20.95
N ALA A 77 -7.01 -39.47 -21.01
CA ALA A 77 -8.15 -39.97 -20.22
C ALA A 77 -7.65 -40.73 -18.97
N GLY A 78 -8.43 -40.52 -17.88
CA GLY A 78 -8.21 -41.30 -16.65
C GLY A 78 -6.85 -41.00 -15.99
N VAL A 79 -6.44 -39.78 -15.94
CA VAL A 79 -5.12 -39.42 -15.36
C VAL A 79 -5.28 -39.22 -13.84
N SER A 80 -4.31 -39.80 -13.11
CA SER A 80 -4.25 -39.58 -11.65
C SER A 80 -2.90 -38.98 -11.24
N VAL A 81 -2.97 -38.21 -10.25
CA VAL A 81 -1.71 -37.74 -9.63
C VAL A 81 -1.59 -38.37 -8.24
N VAL A 82 -0.41 -39.04 -8.03
CA VAL A 82 -0.24 -39.78 -6.75
C VAL A 82 1.13 -39.44 -6.17
N GLN A 83 1.11 -39.54 -4.82
CA GLN A 83 2.44 -39.47 -4.18
C GLN A 83 3.19 -40.80 -4.34
N ALA A 84 4.20 -40.77 -5.23
CA ALA A 84 4.91 -42.04 -5.56
C ALA A 84 5.88 -42.44 -4.45
N THR A 85 6.51 -41.42 -3.84
CA THR A 85 7.37 -41.72 -2.68
C THR A 85 7.01 -40.76 -1.54
N PRO A 86 7.18 -41.28 -0.25
CA PRO A 86 6.91 -40.38 0.87
C PRO A 86 8.02 -39.31 1.02
N PHE A 87 7.68 -38.23 1.72
CA PHE A 87 8.77 -37.28 2.07
C PHE A 87 9.78 -37.97 3.01
N THR A 88 11.01 -38.06 2.46
CA THR A 88 12.03 -38.78 3.24
C THR A 88 13.30 -37.91 3.35
N LYS A 89 13.74 -37.82 4.55
CA LYS A 89 15.00 -37.12 4.82
C LYS A 89 16.20 -38.07 4.68
N PRO A 90 17.43 -37.49 4.28
CA PRO A 90 18.62 -38.36 4.31
C PRO A 90 18.89 -38.89 5.73
N GLY A 91 18.88 -40.24 5.93
CA GLY A 91 19.05 -40.81 7.29
C GLY A 91 17.79 -41.57 7.72
N GLY A 92 16.62 -41.46 6.85
CA GLY A 92 15.54 -42.49 6.94
C GLY A 92 14.27 -41.88 7.57
N ALA A 93 14.35 -40.63 8.20
CA ALA A 93 13.08 -40.10 8.76
C ALA A 93 12.09 -39.75 7.63
N THR A 94 10.76 -40.13 7.87
CA THR A 94 9.75 -39.90 6.80
C THR A 94 8.52 -39.21 7.42
N LEU A 95 7.87 -38.44 6.54
CA LEU A 95 6.55 -37.94 6.96
C LEU A 95 5.49 -39.01 6.69
N PRO A 96 4.47 -39.08 7.60
CA PRO A 96 3.38 -40.02 7.29
C PRO A 96 2.59 -39.60 6.05
N SER A 97 2.10 -40.60 5.33
CA SER A 97 1.35 -40.27 4.09
C SER A 97 0.13 -39.41 4.40
N SER A 98 -0.40 -39.60 5.65
CA SER A 98 -1.58 -38.80 6.03
C SER A 98 -1.24 -37.31 6.14
N ALA A 99 0.08 -37.01 6.07
CA ALA A 99 0.48 -35.59 6.18
C ALA A 99 0.24 -34.85 4.85
N VAL A 100 -0.06 -35.65 3.80
CA VAL A 100 -0.21 -35.00 2.49
C VAL A 100 -1.66 -35.20 2.03
N THR A 101 -2.23 -34.06 1.73
CA THR A 101 -3.54 -34.14 1.06
C THR A 101 -3.40 -33.70 -0.40
N VAL A 102 -3.88 -34.61 -1.28
CA VAL A 102 -3.82 -34.28 -2.72
C VAL A 102 -5.23 -33.90 -3.19
N TYR A 103 -5.27 -32.63 -3.80
CA TYR A 103 -6.56 -32.16 -4.30
C TYR A 103 -6.52 -32.06 -5.83
N ARG A 104 -7.77 -32.29 -6.38
CA ARG A 104 -7.91 -31.76 -7.76
C ARG A 104 -8.53 -30.36 -7.74
N GLU A 105 -7.87 -29.45 -8.52
CA GLU A 105 -8.50 -28.12 -8.64
C GLU A 105 -9.72 -28.19 -9.57
N ASP A 106 -10.83 -27.62 -9.04
CA ASP A 106 -12.00 -27.48 -9.93
C ASP A 106 -12.11 -26.04 -10.44
N TYR A 107 -12.76 -25.98 -11.66
CA TYR A 107 -12.68 -24.66 -12.31
C TYR A 107 -14.07 -24.02 -12.33
N TYR A 108 -14.00 -22.73 -12.13
CA TYR A 108 -15.20 -21.89 -12.12
C TYR A 108 -15.14 -20.91 -13.29
N THR A 109 -16.28 -20.90 -14.01
CA THR A 109 -16.30 -19.98 -15.17
C THR A 109 -16.80 -18.59 -14.72
N VAL A 110 -15.93 -17.70 -14.98
CA VAL A 110 -16.27 -16.32 -14.59
C VAL A 110 -17.02 -15.67 -15.76
N THR A 111 -18.30 -15.31 -15.44
CA THR A 111 -19.12 -14.72 -16.54
C THR A 111 -19.20 -13.20 -16.37
N THR A 112 -19.03 -12.82 -15.11
CA THR A 112 -18.92 -11.37 -14.83
C THR A 112 -17.63 -11.10 -14.02
N PRO A 113 -16.75 -10.33 -14.58
CA PRO A 113 -15.48 -10.07 -13.89
C PRO A 113 -15.67 -9.14 -12.68
N SER A 114 -14.80 -9.31 -11.68
CA SER A 114 -14.84 -8.42 -10.50
C SER A 114 -14.44 -6.99 -10.88
N ASP A 115 -15.09 -5.87 -10.18
CA ASP A 115 -14.94 -4.41 -10.38
C ASP A 115 -13.61 -3.89 -9.84
N GLY A 116 -12.51 -3.84 -10.50
CA GLY A 116 -11.42 -3.10 -9.82
C GLY A 116 -10.05 -3.72 -10.15
N GLU A 117 -9.81 -3.90 -11.44
CA GLU A 117 -8.36 -3.72 -11.75
C GLU A 117 -8.20 -3.48 -13.25
N PRO A 118 -8.19 -2.07 -13.74
CA PRO A 118 -7.76 -1.79 -15.12
C PRO A 118 -6.27 -2.13 -15.33
N GLY A 119 -5.93 -3.22 -16.17
CA GLY A 119 -4.50 -3.26 -16.58
C GLY A 119 -3.80 -4.48 -15.97
N HIS A 120 -4.47 -5.50 -15.26
CA HIS A 120 -3.65 -6.73 -15.11
C HIS A 120 -3.67 -7.54 -16.41
N SER A 121 -2.90 -7.17 -17.35
CA SER A 121 -2.63 -8.08 -18.49
C SER A 121 -3.26 -9.45 -18.28
N ASN A 122 -4.56 -9.55 -17.70
CA ASN A 122 -5.07 -10.93 -17.72
C ASN A 122 -5.93 -11.14 -18.97
N PRO A 123 -5.46 -11.69 -20.08
CA PRO A 123 -6.14 -11.85 -21.38
C PRO A 123 -7.56 -12.39 -21.22
N CYS A 124 -8.17 -12.55 -19.96
CA CYS A 124 -9.50 -13.19 -20.13
C CYS A 124 -10.50 -12.52 -19.19
N SER A 125 -11.16 -11.47 -19.48
CA SER A 125 -12.03 -10.55 -18.72
C SER A 125 -13.48 -11.07 -18.69
N VAL A 126 -13.91 -12.21 -19.61
CA VAL A 126 -15.27 -12.77 -19.56
C VAL A 126 -15.23 -14.21 -20.11
N ASN A 127 -15.87 -15.11 -19.34
CA ASN A 127 -16.03 -16.54 -19.70
C ASN A 127 -14.71 -17.30 -19.61
N CYS A 128 -13.91 -16.84 -18.64
CA CYS A 128 -12.68 -17.60 -18.37
C CYS A 128 -12.88 -18.52 -17.15
N ARG A 129 -12.08 -19.60 -17.27
CA ARG A 129 -12.19 -20.56 -16.14
C ARG A 129 -11.02 -20.35 -15.17
N TRP A 130 -11.49 -20.19 -13.89
CA TRP A 130 -10.48 -19.98 -12.83
C TRP A 130 -10.57 -21.14 -11.81
N PRO A 131 -9.31 -21.51 -11.38
CA PRO A 131 -9.34 -22.56 -10.35
C PRO A 131 -9.68 -21.98 -8.96
N ASP A 132 -10.56 -22.72 -8.24
CA ASP A 132 -10.78 -22.20 -6.87
C ASP A 132 -11.17 -23.36 -5.94
N ALA A 133 -12.28 -24.14 -6.30
CA ALA A 133 -12.67 -25.24 -5.38
C ALA A 133 -11.65 -26.37 -5.42
N LEU A 134 -11.45 -26.98 -4.20
CA LEU A 134 -10.47 -28.08 -4.11
C LEU A 134 -11.20 -29.37 -3.71
N ILE A 135 -11.15 -30.32 -4.70
CA ILE A 135 -11.75 -31.63 -4.40
C ILE A 135 -10.65 -32.59 -3.93
N PRO A 136 -10.78 -33.08 -2.68
CA PRO A 136 -9.70 -33.94 -2.14
C PRO A 136 -9.82 -35.38 -2.63
N THR A 137 -8.68 -36.00 -2.79
CA THR A 137 -8.74 -37.45 -3.07
C THR A 137 -9.42 -38.20 -1.92
N VAL A 138 -8.99 -37.90 -0.71
CA VAL A 138 -9.68 -38.37 0.51
C VAL A 138 -10.01 -37.16 1.37
N ASP A 139 -11.36 -37.03 1.69
CA ASP A 139 -11.72 -35.81 2.45
C ASP A 139 -11.35 -35.96 3.93
N PRO A 140 -10.83 -34.93 4.53
CA PRO A 140 -10.25 -34.96 5.89
C PRO A 140 -11.34 -34.97 6.97
N ILE A 141 -12.53 -34.76 6.59
CA ILE A 141 -13.57 -34.69 7.66
C ILE A 141 -14.19 -36.08 7.84
N HIS A 142 -14.51 -36.73 6.73
CA HIS A 142 -15.19 -38.05 6.86
C HIS A 142 -14.25 -39.19 6.51
N ASN A 143 -13.04 -38.77 6.04
CA ASN A 143 -12.03 -39.79 5.65
C ASN A 143 -12.59 -40.72 4.57
N GLN A 144 -13.22 -40.17 3.56
CA GLN A 144 -13.78 -40.97 2.43
C GLN A 144 -13.08 -40.58 1.13
N ALA A 145 -12.91 -41.62 0.36
CA ALA A 145 -12.38 -41.33 -1.00
C ALA A 145 -13.41 -40.52 -1.81
N ARG A 146 -12.78 -39.50 -2.59
CA ARG A 146 -13.66 -38.68 -3.43
C ARG A 146 -13.25 -38.84 -4.90
N ASN A 147 -14.08 -38.19 -5.76
CA ASN A 147 -13.78 -38.46 -7.18
C ASN A 147 -12.83 -37.41 -7.76
N ALA A 148 -11.85 -37.07 -6.92
CA ALA A 148 -10.86 -36.09 -7.44
C ALA A 148 -10.09 -36.67 -8.63
N TRP A 149 -9.62 -37.92 -8.49
CA TRP A 149 -8.91 -38.68 -9.55
C TRP A 149 -9.49 -40.09 -9.64
N PRO A 150 -9.28 -40.72 -10.91
CA PRO A 150 -8.71 -40.21 -12.17
C PRO A 150 -9.62 -39.16 -12.83
N ALA A 151 -8.94 -38.24 -13.62
CA ALA A 151 -9.70 -37.19 -14.35
C ALA A 151 -9.20 -37.14 -15.80
N ASP A 152 -10.21 -36.79 -16.64
CA ASP A 152 -9.82 -36.62 -18.06
C ASP A 152 -9.28 -35.20 -18.30
N ILE A 153 -8.25 -35.20 -19.30
CA ILE A 153 -7.67 -33.89 -19.62
C ILE A 153 -7.82 -33.65 -21.13
N PRO A 154 -8.59 -32.62 -21.46
CA PRO A 154 -8.73 -32.33 -22.89
C PRO A 154 -7.41 -31.88 -23.53
N ALA A 155 -7.44 -32.07 -24.92
CA ALA A 155 -6.22 -31.66 -25.64
C ALA A 155 -5.96 -30.15 -25.44
N GLY A 156 -4.69 -29.82 -25.08
CA GLY A 156 -4.26 -28.40 -24.95
C GLY A 156 -4.59 -27.83 -23.56
N GLU A 157 -5.16 -28.62 -22.67
CA GLU A 157 -5.55 -28.03 -21.36
C GLU A 157 -4.69 -28.63 -20.23
N ASN A 158 -4.88 -27.94 -19.02
CA ASN A 158 -4.17 -28.37 -17.79
C ASN A 158 -5.17 -28.99 -16.80
N ARG A 159 -4.69 -29.99 -16.07
CA ARG A 159 -5.29 -30.36 -14.77
C ARG A 159 -4.24 -30.30 -13.67
N VAL A 160 -4.77 -29.75 -12.57
CA VAL A 160 -3.74 -29.42 -11.56
C VAL A 160 -4.10 -30.15 -10.25
N ALA A 161 -3.07 -30.79 -9.75
CA ALA A 161 -3.19 -31.32 -8.37
C ALA A 161 -2.58 -30.36 -7.36
N TRP A 162 -3.41 -29.86 -6.42
CA TRP A 162 -2.91 -29.05 -5.29
C TRP A 162 -2.44 -29.96 -4.14
N LEU A 163 -1.15 -29.80 -3.84
CA LEU A 163 -0.59 -30.61 -2.73
C LEU A 163 -0.56 -29.76 -1.44
N ASP A 164 -1.20 -30.29 -0.41
CA ASP A 164 -1.18 -29.59 0.90
C ASP A 164 -0.51 -30.48 1.96
N VAL A 165 0.70 -29.99 2.37
CA VAL A 165 1.53 -30.84 3.27
C VAL A 165 1.50 -30.24 4.68
N LEU A 166 0.95 -31.00 5.66
CA LEU A 166 1.02 -30.61 7.09
C LEU A 166 2.22 -31.29 7.76
N VAL A 167 3.16 -30.40 8.17
CA VAL A 167 4.32 -30.96 8.89
C VAL A 167 3.94 -31.24 10.35
N PRO A 168 4.07 -32.52 10.75
CA PRO A 168 3.72 -32.84 12.14
C PRO A 168 4.61 -32.08 13.14
N ALA A 169 4.05 -31.85 14.30
CA ALA A 169 4.75 -30.99 15.31
C ALA A 169 6.03 -31.67 15.79
N ALA A 170 6.07 -33.00 15.70
CA ALA A 170 7.26 -33.70 16.26
C ALA A 170 8.24 -34.06 15.13
N GLN A 171 7.93 -33.51 13.93
CA GLN A 171 8.79 -33.90 12.79
C GLN A 171 10.18 -33.26 12.92
N PRO A 172 11.27 -34.07 12.77
CA PRO A 172 12.61 -33.49 12.86
C PRO A 172 12.87 -32.48 11.72
N ALA A 173 13.67 -31.49 12.15
CA ALA A 173 14.01 -30.48 11.13
C ALA A 173 14.93 -31.08 10.06
N GLY A 174 14.87 -30.55 8.85
CA GLY A 174 15.76 -31.02 7.75
C GLY A 174 14.99 -31.01 6.42
N THR A 175 15.73 -31.52 5.45
CA THR A 175 15.14 -31.47 4.09
C THR A 175 14.62 -32.86 3.71
N TYR A 176 13.32 -32.84 3.30
CA TYR A 176 12.65 -34.06 2.86
C TYR A 176 12.30 -33.95 1.37
N THR A 177 12.43 -35.12 0.75
CA THR A 177 12.08 -35.07 -0.68
C THR A 177 11.04 -36.16 -0.99
N ALA A 178 10.08 -35.76 -1.77
CA ALA A 178 9.09 -36.74 -2.24
C ALA A 178 8.90 -36.59 -3.75
N THR A 179 8.46 -37.72 -4.34
CA THR A 179 8.18 -37.71 -5.80
C THR A 179 6.67 -37.89 -6.01
N PHE A 180 6.20 -37.02 -6.95
CA PHE A 180 4.80 -37.18 -7.37
C PHE A 180 4.75 -37.53 -8.86
N GLU A 181 3.73 -38.47 -9.09
CA GLU A 181 3.67 -38.95 -10.48
C GLU A 181 2.26 -38.75 -11.03
N ALA A 182 2.26 -38.28 -12.30
CA ALA A 182 1.00 -38.42 -13.06
C ALA A 182 0.95 -39.78 -13.77
N GLN A 183 -0.26 -40.44 -13.51
CA GLN A 183 -0.33 -41.82 -14.06
C GLN A 183 -1.57 -41.94 -14.95
N GLN A 184 -1.34 -42.75 -16.10
CA GLN A 184 -2.47 -43.14 -16.95
C GLN A 184 -2.52 -44.67 -17.07
N GLY A 185 -3.74 -45.26 -16.61
CA GLY A 185 -3.86 -46.75 -16.60
C GLY A 185 -2.83 -47.41 -15.68
N GLY A 186 -2.34 -46.59 -14.68
CA GLY A 186 -1.36 -47.17 -13.71
C GLY A 186 0.08 -46.96 -14.16
N ASN A 187 0.31 -46.49 -15.37
CA ASN A 187 1.69 -46.22 -15.83
C ASN A 187 2.04 -44.73 -15.70
N SER A 188 3.28 -44.53 -15.27
CA SER A 188 3.74 -43.14 -15.07
C SER A 188 3.87 -42.43 -16.44
N ILE A 189 3.33 -41.23 -16.49
CA ILE A 189 3.49 -40.46 -17.75
C ILE A 189 4.28 -39.17 -17.45
N GLY A 190 4.76 -39.05 -16.22
CA GLY A 190 5.67 -37.96 -15.82
C GLY A 190 5.75 -37.87 -14.29
N ALA A 191 6.92 -37.36 -13.83
CA ALA A 191 7.09 -37.25 -12.37
C ALA A 191 7.79 -35.92 -12.04
N VAL A 192 7.46 -35.48 -10.86
CA VAL A 192 8.14 -34.28 -10.36
C VAL A 192 8.53 -34.49 -8.89
N THR A 193 9.44 -33.59 -8.49
CA THR A 193 9.84 -33.73 -7.06
C THR A 193 9.49 -32.44 -6.30
N VAL A 194 9.16 -32.74 -5.00
CA VAL A 194 8.98 -31.60 -4.08
C VAL A 194 9.97 -31.76 -2.91
N ASP A 195 10.79 -30.68 -2.80
CA ASP A 195 11.75 -30.65 -1.66
C ASP A 195 11.20 -29.77 -0.53
N LEU A 196 10.89 -30.49 0.62
CA LEU A 196 10.36 -29.76 1.79
C LEU A 196 11.45 -29.56 2.85
N THR A 197 11.68 -28.26 3.13
CA THR A 197 12.58 -27.97 4.28
C THR A 197 11.74 -27.73 5.54
N VAL A 198 12.00 -28.66 6.53
CA VAL A 198 11.33 -28.44 7.84
C VAL A 198 12.22 -27.59 8.75
N VAL A 199 11.61 -26.45 9.13
CA VAL A 199 12.36 -25.50 9.98
C VAL A 199 12.22 -25.91 11.45
N ASP A 200 13.36 -25.66 12.18
CA ASP A 200 13.36 -26.08 13.61
C ASP A 200 12.64 -25.04 14.48
N TRP A 201 11.41 -24.88 14.27
CA TRP A 201 10.47 -24.03 15.03
C TRP A 201 9.05 -24.58 14.86
N THR A 202 8.38 -24.53 16.04
CA THR A 202 6.99 -25.04 15.95
C THR A 202 6.01 -23.87 15.95
N MET A 203 5.23 -23.91 14.91
CA MET A 203 4.25 -22.83 14.76
C MET A 203 3.08 -23.05 15.73
N PRO A 204 2.58 -21.86 16.15
CA PRO A 204 1.42 -21.98 17.05
C PRO A 204 0.21 -22.60 16.34
N THR A 205 -0.45 -23.40 17.19
CA THR A 205 -1.63 -24.10 16.61
C THR A 205 -2.74 -23.11 16.27
N THR A 206 -3.04 -22.17 17.20
CA THR A 206 -4.02 -21.10 16.92
C THR A 206 -3.28 -19.80 16.53
N SER A 207 -3.79 -19.26 15.43
CA SER A 207 -3.12 -18.03 14.95
C SER A 207 -3.13 -16.93 16.02
N SER A 208 -1.90 -16.26 16.13
CA SER A 208 -1.88 -15.10 17.06
C SER A 208 -2.58 -13.89 16.45
N LEU A 209 -2.78 -13.85 15.14
CA LEU A 209 -3.68 -12.84 14.56
C LEU A 209 -5.14 -13.23 14.79
N GLU A 210 -5.69 -12.54 15.80
CA GLU A 210 -7.07 -12.91 16.14
C GLU A 210 -8.03 -12.59 14.99
N GLY A 211 -9.11 -13.26 15.01
CA GLY A 211 -10.07 -12.81 13.98
C GLY A 211 -11.28 -13.72 13.91
N THR A 212 -12.24 -13.18 13.17
CA THR A 212 -13.45 -14.01 12.95
C THR A 212 -13.99 -13.72 11.54
N PHE A 213 -14.32 -14.87 10.93
CA PHE A 213 -15.00 -14.80 9.62
C PHE A 213 -16.48 -15.19 9.79
N ALA A 214 -17.28 -14.24 9.34
CA ALA A 214 -18.71 -14.43 9.64
C ALA A 214 -19.28 -15.56 8.77
N LEU A 215 -20.20 -16.26 9.36
CA LEU A 215 -20.89 -17.37 8.68
C LEU A 215 -22.41 -17.18 8.83
N ASP A 216 -23.01 -17.19 7.60
CA ASP A 216 -24.47 -17.04 7.63
C ASP A 216 -25.13 -18.42 7.37
N TRP A 217 -26.04 -18.75 8.20
CA TRP A 217 -26.50 -20.16 8.12
C TRP A 217 -27.71 -20.26 7.19
N HIS A 218 -28.31 -19.21 7.08
CA HIS A 218 -29.40 -19.29 6.10
C HIS A 218 -28.88 -19.71 4.71
N ASN A 219 -27.69 -19.25 4.42
CA ASN A 219 -27.13 -19.68 3.11
C ASN A 219 -26.71 -21.15 3.13
N VAL A 220 -26.32 -21.57 4.25
CA VAL A 220 -25.98 -23.00 4.34
C VAL A 220 -27.24 -23.85 4.17
N CYS A 221 -28.33 -23.45 4.81
CA CYS A 221 -29.58 -24.22 4.71
C CYS A 221 -30.08 -24.25 3.26
N ARG A 222 -29.94 -23.16 2.54
CA ARG A 222 -30.41 -23.15 1.14
C ARG A 222 -29.57 -24.09 0.27
N THR A 223 -28.40 -24.30 0.64
CA THR A 223 -27.49 -25.12 -0.20
C THR A 223 -27.98 -26.56 -0.27
N TRP A 224 -28.67 -26.95 0.79
CA TRP A 224 -29.08 -28.37 0.72
C TRP A 224 -30.61 -28.46 0.73
N GLY A 225 -31.19 -27.45 -0.06
CA GLY A 225 -32.60 -27.64 -0.49
C GLY A 225 -33.57 -26.97 0.48
N GLY A 226 -33.06 -26.21 1.49
CA GLY A 226 -33.97 -25.47 2.40
C GLY A 226 -34.25 -24.06 1.86
N ASN A 227 -35.22 -23.26 2.62
CA ASN A 227 -35.56 -21.89 2.17
C ASN A 227 -34.86 -20.83 3.04
N GLY A 228 -33.66 -21.34 3.67
CA GLY A 228 -32.88 -20.36 4.47
C GLY A 228 -33.25 -20.45 5.95
N ASN A 229 -34.47 -20.78 6.22
CA ASN A 229 -34.88 -20.95 7.64
C ASN A 229 -35.14 -22.42 7.96
N ASP A 230 -35.26 -23.17 6.83
CA ASP A 230 -35.43 -24.62 7.02
C ASP A 230 -34.11 -25.35 6.72
N CYS A 231 -33.65 -26.02 7.80
CA CYS A 231 -32.34 -26.68 7.61
C CYS A 231 -32.49 -28.19 7.75
N SER A 232 -33.68 -28.72 7.50
CA SER A 232 -33.95 -30.16 7.76
C SER A 232 -33.16 -31.04 6.78
N ASN A 233 -32.71 -30.38 5.68
CA ASN A 233 -32.03 -31.22 4.68
C ASN A 233 -30.50 -31.10 4.80
N VAL A 234 -30.11 -30.33 5.74
CA VAL A 234 -28.65 -30.25 5.94
C VAL A 234 -28.12 -31.59 6.48
N PRO A 235 -27.08 -32.07 5.89
CA PRO A 235 -26.56 -33.40 6.29
C PRO A 235 -26.10 -33.41 7.76
N GLY A 236 -26.77 -34.40 8.44
CA GLY A 236 -26.34 -34.57 9.85
C GLY A 236 -26.93 -33.49 10.75
N GLY A 237 -27.68 -32.52 10.20
CA GLY A 237 -28.27 -31.41 10.99
C GLY A 237 -27.36 -30.17 11.01
N LEU A 238 -27.91 -29.01 11.47
CA LEU A 238 -27.20 -27.70 11.42
C LEU A 238 -26.00 -27.70 12.37
N TRP A 239 -26.06 -28.32 13.58
CA TRP A 239 -24.92 -28.25 14.53
C TRP A 239 -23.77 -29.12 14.04
N ALA A 240 -24.18 -30.28 13.49
CA ALA A 240 -23.08 -31.13 12.96
C ALA A 240 -22.37 -30.45 11.79
N MET A 241 -23.18 -29.84 10.89
CA MET A 241 -22.53 -29.12 9.76
C MET A 241 -21.71 -27.93 10.27
N TYR A 242 -22.22 -27.24 11.28
CA TYR A 242 -21.38 -26.17 11.88
C TYR A 242 -20.03 -26.74 12.35
N GLY A 243 -20.08 -27.80 13.10
CA GLY A 243 -18.80 -28.39 13.55
C GLY A 243 -17.85 -28.69 12.38
N GLN A 244 -18.46 -29.16 11.23
CA GLN A 244 -17.58 -29.49 10.08
C GLN A 244 -16.94 -28.23 9.49
N ILE A 245 -17.78 -27.17 9.36
CA ILE A 245 -17.25 -25.93 8.76
C ILE A 245 -16.19 -25.31 9.69
N VAL A 246 -16.50 -25.37 11.05
CA VAL A 246 -15.53 -24.76 11.99
C VAL A 246 -14.24 -25.59 12.00
N ARG A 247 -14.43 -26.93 11.97
CA ARG A 247 -13.19 -27.74 11.93
C ARG A 247 -12.35 -27.39 10.69
N MET A 248 -13.02 -27.30 9.47
CA MET A 248 -12.28 -26.95 8.24
C MET A 248 -11.60 -25.58 8.37
N MET A 249 -12.32 -24.67 8.91
CA MET A 249 -11.75 -23.30 9.03
C MET A 249 -10.58 -23.30 10.03
N LEU A 250 -10.69 -23.97 11.19
CA LEU A 250 -9.57 -24.00 12.17
C LEU A 250 -8.38 -24.76 11.59
N ASP A 251 -8.67 -25.79 10.73
CA ASP A 251 -7.51 -26.44 10.08
C ASP A 251 -6.75 -25.45 9.19
N ASN A 252 -7.46 -24.36 8.86
CA ASN A 252 -6.77 -23.31 8.08
C ASN A 252 -6.42 -22.10 8.95
N ARG A 253 -6.50 -22.27 10.28
CA ARG A 253 -6.12 -21.26 11.30
C ARG A 253 -7.02 -20.03 11.20
N ILE A 254 -8.21 -20.32 10.83
CA ILE A 254 -9.17 -19.22 10.71
C ILE A 254 -10.34 -19.49 11.66
N SER A 255 -10.64 -18.39 12.36
CA SER A 255 -11.79 -18.53 13.27
C SER A 255 -13.07 -18.06 12.57
N VAL A 256 -14.16 -18.67 12.89
CA VAL A 256 -15.46 -18.29 12.29
C VAL A 256 -16.39 -17.85 13.43
N SER A 257 -17.24 -16.78 13.01
CA SER A 257 -18.12 -16.20 14.03
C SER A 257 -19.30 -17.15 14.32
N GLY A 258 -19.92 -17.07 15.67
CA GLY A 258 -20.92 -17.68 16.57
C GLY A 258 -21.57 -18.93 15.96
N PRO A 259 -21.90 -19.99 16.86
CA PRO A 259 -22.50 -21.25 16.40
C PRO A 259 -23.88 -21.03 15.77
N ALA A 260 -24.00 -21.28 14.43
CA ALA A 260 -25.03 -21.32 13.37
C ALA A 260 -26.38 -21.81 13.90
N ALA A 261 -26.57 -22.40 15.26
CA ALA A 261 -27.86 -23.05 15.60
C ALA A 261 -28.47 -22.43 16.84
N GLY A 262 -27.69 -21.19 17.27
CA GLY A 262 -28.39 -20.56 18.41
C GLY A 262 -27.52 -20.62 19.68
N ALA A 263 -27.83 -19.80 20.67
CA ALA A 263 -27.14 -19.64 21.96
C ALA A 263 -27.21 -20.94 22.78
N PRO A 264 -26.22 -21.31 23.59
CA PRO A 264 -26.23 -22.48 24.46
C PRO A 264 -27.32 -22.40 25.54
N THR A 265 -28.57 -22.45 25.13
CA THR A 265 -29.69 -22.47 26.09
C THR A 265 -29.91 -23.90 26.62
N PRO A 266 -30.70 -24.04 27.58
CA PRO A 266 -30.97 -25.40 28.11
C PRO A 266 -31.51 -26.32 27.01
N ALA A 267 -32.22 -25.75 26.02
CA ALA A 267 -32.77 -26.61 24.95
C ALA A 267 -31.66 -27.06 23.98
N ASN A 268 -30.58 -26.30 23.89
CA ASN A 268 -29.59 -26.65 22.84
C ASN A 268 -28.22 -26.92 23.45
N THR A 269 -28.11 -26.96 24.70
CA THR A 269 -26.78 -27.02 25.34
C THR A 269 -26.09 -28.35 25.00
N ALA A 270 -26.89 -29.39 24.91
CA ALA A 270 -26.23 -30.68 24.61
C ALA A 270 -25.62 -30.65 23.19
N LEU A 271 -26.41 -30.14 22.28
CA LEU A 271 -25.87 -30.06 20.91
C LEU A 271 -24.69 -29.08 20.83
N PHE A 272 -24.83 -27.95 21.51
CA PHE A 272 -23.68 -27.03 21.57
C PHE A 272 -22.43 -27.73 22.12
N ASP A 273 -22.56 -28.45 23.20
CA ASP A 273 -21.39 -29.12 23.82
C ASP A 273 -20.78 -30.15 22.87
N GLN A 274 -21.67 -30.67 22.13
CA GLN A 274 -21.15 -31.74 21.27
C GLN A 274 -20.49 -31.16 20.01
N HIS A 275 -21.04 -30.05 19.42
CA HIS A 275 -20.60 -29.72 18.06
C HIS A 275 -19.86 -28.38 18.04
N ALA A 276 -20.03 -27.53 19.08
CA ALA A 276 -19.38 -26.20 19.01
C ALA A 276 -18.29 -26.06 20.09
N LEU A 277 -18.55 -26.53 21.32
CA LEU A 277 -17.67 -26.24 22.47
C LEU A 277 -16.27 -26.83 22.23
N PRO A 278 -16.20 -28.04 21.68
CA PRO A 278 -14.84 -28.58 21.50
C PRO A 278 -13.96 -27.64 20.65
N TYR A 279 -14.51 -26.96 19.70
CA TYR A 279 -13.69 -26.08 18.84
C TYR A 279 -13.47 -24.72 19.50
N ILE A 280 -14.38 -24.35 20.38
CA ILE A 280 -14.12 -23.10 21.16
C ILE A 280 -13.05 -23.36 22.22
N ALA A 281 -13.03 -24.60 22.67
CA ALA A 281 -12.14 -24.89 23.83
C ALA A 281 -10.83 -25.50 23.33
N GLY A 282 -10.79 -25.82 22.01
CA GLY A 282 -9.52 -26.37 21.46
C GLY A 282 -9.41 -27.87 21.71
N THR A 283 -10.51 -28.54 21.95
CA THR A 283 -10.43 -30.00 22.18
C THR A 283 -11.00 -30.77 21.00
N GLY A 284 -11.47 -29.98 19.94
CA GLY A 284 -12.09 -30.64 18.77
C GLY A 284 -11.03 -31.39 17.95
N PRO A 285 -11.43 -32.28 17.14
CA PRO A 285 -10.51 -33.11 16.33
C PRO A 285 -10.05 -32.37 15.06
N THR A 286 -9.19 -31.40 15.27
CA THR A 286 -8.64 -30.68 14.09
C THR A 286 -7.31 -31.30 13.69
N ARG A 287 -6.94 -31.01 12.46
CA ARG A 287 -5.60 -31.48 12.02
C ARG A 287 -4.48 -30.72 12.74
N LEU A 288 -4.86 -29.61 13.27
CA LEU A 288 -3.94 -28.87 14.18
C LEU A 288 -4.43 -29.02 15.63
N PRO A 289 -3.84 -29.99 16.29
CA PRO A 289 -4.33 -30.30 17.65
C PRO A 289 -4.25 -29.07 18.56
N GLY A 290 -5.43 -28.78 19.16
CA GLY A 290 -5.47 -27.67 20.15
C GLY A 290 -5.99 -26.37 19.49
N ALA A 291 -6.18 -26.46 18.17
CA ALA A 291 -6.68 -25.22 17.53
C ALA A 291 -8.06 -24.87 18.09
N LYS A 292 -8.20 -23.55 18.28
CA LYS A 292 -9.48 -23.11 18.88
C LYS A 292 -9.88 -21.75 18.30
N LEU A 293 -11.21 -21.45 18.52
CA LEU A 293 -11.65 -20.12 18.06
C LEU A 293 -11.01 -19.01 18.91
N SER A 294 -10.52 -18.03 18.15
CA SER A 294 -9.82 -16.94 18.88
C SER A 294 -10.84 -15.90 19.39
N THR A 295 -12.02 -15.95 18.71
CA THR A 295 -13.06 -15.00 19.13
C THR A 295 -14.44 -15.63 18.90
N VAL A 296 -15.37 -15.31 19.85
CA VAL A 296 -16.80 -15.59 19.63
C VAL A 296 -17.55 -14.26 19.50
N LEU A 297 -17.89 -14.05 18.23
CA LEU A 297 -18.51 -12.75 17.94
C LEU A 297 -20.05 -12.85 18.02
N LEU A 298 -20.63 -11.99 18.90
CA LEU A 298 -22.09 -12.00 19.09
C LEU A 298 -22.68 -10.70 18.53
N ASN A 299 -23.95 -10.85 18.11
CA ASN A 299 -24.55 -9.63 17.52
C ASN A 299 -25.94 -9.38 18.11
N ARG A 300 -26.61 -8.38 17.49
CA ARG A 300 -27.85 -7.88 18.13
C ARG A 300 -28.95 -8.93 18.09
N TRP A 301 -28.80 -9.92 17.28
CA TRP A 301 -29.89 -10.91 17.20
C TRP A 301 -29.75 -11.97 18.31
N GLU A 302 -28.71 -11.76 19.11
CA GLU A 302 -28.54 -12.74 20.20
C GLU A 302 -28.62 -12.04 21.56
N ASP A 303 -29.22 -10.84 21.62
CA ASP A 303 -29.18 -10.07 22.89
C ASP A 303 -29.97 -10.80 23.99
N TRP A 304 -31.03 -11.56 23.63
CA TRP A 304 -31.87 -12.26 24.64
C TRP A 304 -31.09 -13.41 25.28
N ALA A 305 -30.03 -13.91 24.67
CA ALA A 305 -29.37 -15.14 25.15
C ALA A 305 -28.02 -14.81 25.81
N MET A 306 -27.79 -13.55 26.16
CA MET A 306 -26.45 -13.11 26.62
C MET A 306 -26.11 -13.75 27.98
N ALA A 307 -27.16 -13.96 28.86
CA ALA A 307 -26.86 -14.57 30.17
C ALA A 307 -26.41 -16.03 29.99
N HIS A 308 -27.01 -16.70 29.02
CA HIS A 308 -26.59 -18.10 28.76
C HIS A 308 -25.17 -18.16 28.19
N TRP A 309 -24.89 -17.26 27.31
CA TRP A 309 -23.51 -17.23 26.77
C TRP A 309 -22.50 -16.96 27.90
N ARG A 310 -22.87 -16.04 28.70
CA ARG A 310 -21.88 -15.69 29.76
C ARG A 310 -21.70 -16.86 30.72
N ALA A 311 -22.81 -17.43 31.12
CA ALA A 311 -22.68 -18.57 32.07
C ALA A 311 -21.83 -19.68 31.46
N LYS A 312 -22.11 -19.94 30.19
CA LYS A 312 -21.33 -21.02 29.56
C LYS A 312 -19.85 -20.63 29.41
N ALA A 313 -19.66 -19.44 28.96
CA ALA A 313 -18.26 -18.99 28.75
C ALA A 313 -17.46 -19.02 30.06
N VAL A 314 -18.06 -18.59 31.16
CA VAL A 314 -17.32 -18.58 32.45
C VAL A 314 -17.09 -20.02 32.91
N ALA A 315 -18.15 -20.83 32.70
CA ALA A 315 -18.02 -22.24 33.16
C ALA A 315 -16.95 -22.98 32.36
N GLU A 316 -16.84 -22.52 31.14
CA GLU A 316 -15.91 -23.34 30.29
C GLU A 316 -14.60 -22.58 30.04
N GLY A 317 -14.57 -21.29 30.53
CA GLY A 317 -13.25 -20.59 30.54
C GLY A 317 -12.98 -19.90 29.19
N PHE A 318 -14.01 -19.45 28.49
CA PHE A 318 -13.66 -18.70 27.27
C PHE A 318 -14.33 -17.34 27.28
N ASP A 319 -14.62 -16.79 28.41
CA ASP A 319 -15.33 -15.48 28.51
C ASP A 319 -14.45 -14.34 28.02
N ASP A 320 -13.16 -14.49 27.93
CA ASP A 320 -12.28 -13.40 27.45
C ASP A 320 -12.29 -13.33 25.92
N ARG A 321 -13.04 -14.22 25.28
CA ARG A 321 -13.00 -14.22 23.80
C ARG A 321 -14.38 -13.84 23.24
N ILE A 322 -15.27 -13.38 24.14
CA ILE A 322 -16.61 -13.01 23.67
C ILE A 322 -16.63 -11.50 23.38
N THR A 323 -17.17 -11.28 22.24
CA THR A 323 -17.25 -9.84 21.90
C THR A 323 -18.56 -9.58 21.16
N PHE A 324 -19.22 -8.49 21.61
CA PHE A 324 -20.42 -7.99 20.89
C PHE A 324 -20.04 -6.95 19.84
N TYR A 325 -20.65 -7.17 18.67
CA TYR A 325 -20.13 -6.19 17.67
C TYR A 325 -21.28 -5.35 17.15
N CYS A 326 -20.85 -4.21 16.58
CA CYS A 326 -21.75 -3.26 15.90
C CYS A 326 -21.22 -3.02 14.49
N ASP A 327 -22.14 -3.38 13.53
CA ASP A 327 -21.65 -3.29 12.13
C ASP A 327 -22.30 -2.08 11.44
N GLU A 328 -21.42 -1.23 10.74
CA GLU A 328 -21.69 -0.17 9.75
C GLU A 328 -22.58 0.93 10.34
N VAL A 329 -21.98 1.67 11.25
CA VAL A 329 -22.59 2.82 11.94
C VAL A 329 -22.55 4.04 11.01
N ALA A 330 -23.69 4.26 10.32
CA ALA A 330 -23.76 5.54 9.55
C ALA A 330 -23.75 6.74 10.50
N GLN A 331 -22.57 7.36 10.73
CA GLN A 331 -22.51 8.53 11.63
C GLN A 331 -23.85 9.27 11.66
N ASN A 332 -24.91 8.51 11.87
CA ASN A 332 -26.28 8.99 12.06
C ASN A 332 -26.85 8.50 13.39
N PRO A 333 -27.27 9.48 14.22
CA PRO A 333 -27.72 9.11 15.58
C PRO A 333 -28.87 8.10 15.55
N ALA A 334 -29.86 8.26 14.62
CA ALA A 334 -31.00 7.30 14.57
C ALA A 334 -30.52 5.89 14.20
N THR A 335 -29.75 5.76 13.18
CA THR A 335 -29.20 4.45 12.79
C THR A 335 -28.29 3.87 13.89
N TRP A 336 -27.56 4.77 14.50
CA TRP A 336 -26.68 4.31 15.61
C TRP A 336 -27.52 3.75 16.75
N ASN A 337 -28.54 4.44 17.09
CA ASN A 337 -29.35 3.94 18.23
C ASN A 337 -30.03 2.62 17.87
N ASN A 338 -30.41 2.49 16.67
CA ASN A 338 -31.16 1.28 16.27
C ASN A 338 -30.21 0.07 16.11
N ILE A 339 -29.01 0.28 15.61
CA ILE A 339 -28.18 -0.88 15.22
C ILE A 339 -27.19 -1.20 16.34
N CYS A 340 -26.95 -0.15 17.17
CA CYS A 340 -25.82 -0.47 18.09
C CYS A 340 -26.20 -0.09 19.51
N ASN A 341 -26.55 1.22 19.73
CA ASN A 341 -26.69 1.66 21.14
C ASN A 341 -27.80 0.88 21.85
N THR A 342 -28.94 0.82 21.29
CA THR A 342 -30.06 0.15 21.99
C THR A 342 -29.80 -1.36 22.11
N PRO A 343 -29.45 -2.02 21.08
CA PRO A 343 -29.21 -3.47 21.20
C PRO A 343 -28.04 -3.76 22.17
N PHE A 344 -27.05 -2.97 22.07
CA PHE A 344 -25.93 -3.24 23.01
C PHE A 344 -26.40 -3.06 24.46
N THR A 345 -27.13 -1.98 24.72
CA THR A 345 -27.59 -1.76 26.11
C THR A 345 -28.46 -2.95 26.57
N LEU A 346 -29.26 -3.35 25.67
CA LEU A 346 -30.06 -4.54 26.04
C LEU A 346 -29.17 -5.76 26.26
N ALA A 347 -28.27 -5.99 25.37
CA ALA A 347 -27.35 -7.14 25.54
C ALA A 347 -26.57 -7.05 26.85
N GLN A 348 -26.08 -5.80 27.17
CA GLN A 348 -25.34 -5.63 28.43
C GLN A 348 -26.24 -5.95 29.63
N THR A 349 -27.43 -5.46 29.57
CA THR A 349 -28.35 -5.77 30.69
C THR A 349 -28.55 -7.29 30.81
N ASN A 350 -28.80 -7.91 29.72
CA ASN A 350 -29.01 -9.38 29.78
C ASN A 350 -27.72 -10.13 30.15
N TRP A 351 -26.63 -9.57 29.71
CA TRP A 351 -25.31 -10.17 30.07
C TRP A 351 -25.17 -10.29 31.58
N ASN A 352 -25.79 -9.39 32.31
CA ASN A 352 -25.63 -9.41 33.78
C ASN A 352 -26.88 -9.94 34.47
N ALA A 353 -27.86 -10.33 33.53
CA ALA A 353 -29.13 -10.77 34.13
C ALA A 353 -29.02 -12.22 34.61
N GLY A 354 -29.58 -12.45 35.98
CA GLY A 354 -30.10 -13.81 36.31
C GLY A 354 -28.96 -14.81 36.50
N ASN A 355 -27.54 -14.29 36.63
CA ASN A 355 -26.50 -15.30 36.93
C ASN A 355 -25.77 -14.93 38.24
N ALA A 356 -25.76 -15.85 39.43
CA ALA A 356 -24.97 -15.61 40.66
C ALA A 356 -23.60 -15.02 40.34
N LEU A 357 -23.39 -14.46 39.00
CA LEU A 357 -22.07 -13.95 38.63
C LEU A 357 -22.04 -12.42 38.83
N PRO A 358 -20.82 -11.87 39.27
CA PRO A 358 -20.71 -10.42 39.47
C PRO A 358 -20.91 -9.64 38.16
N ASP A 359 -21.47 -8.42 38.39
CA ASP A 359 -21.69 -7.58 37.18
C ASP A 359 -20.36 -7.21 36.52
N GLU A 360 -20.28 -7.35 35.14
CA GLU A 360 -19.09 -6.93 34.35
C GLU A 360 -19.53 -6.34 33.02
N PRO A 361 -18.62 -5.46 32.56
CA PRO A 361 -18.95 -4.87 31.25
C PRO A 361 -18.83 -5.90 30.11
N LEU A 362 -19.84 -5.85 29.13
CA LEU A 362 -19.77 -6.70 27.92
C LEU A 362 -18.81 -6.08 26.89
N PRO A 363 -17.73 -6.85 26.54
CA PRO A 363 -16.80 -6.33 25.53
C PRO A 363 -17.49 -6.11 24.18
N SER A 364 -17.04 -5.00 23.47
CA SER A 364 -17.74 -4.72 22.20
C SER A 364 -16.72 -4.32 21.13
N ALA A 365 -17.17 -4.51 19.91
CA ALA A 365 -16.34 -4.13 18.75
C ALA A 365 -17.18 -3.28 17.78
N ILE A 366 -16.42 -2.33 17.14
CA ILE A 366 -17.10 -1.52 16.12
C ILE A 366 -16.40 -1.77 14.77
N ILE A 367 -17.25 -2.27 13.90
CA ILE A 367 -16.74 -2.36 12.51
C ILE A 367 -16.98 -1.03 11.81
N GLY A 368 -15.84 -0.31 11.69
CA GLY A 368 -15.99 1.05 11.09
C GLY A 368 -14.71 1.86 11.30
N THR A 369 -14.69 3.10 10.72
CA THR A 369 -13.47 3.93 10.69
C THR A 369 -13.26 4.61 12.06
N TRP A 370 -12.15 5.34 12.12
CA TRP A 370 -11.83 6.12 13.33
C TRP A 370 -12.94 7.14 13.61
N GLN A 371 -13.54 7.66 12.67
CA GLN A 371 -14.63 8.64 12.88
C GLN A 371 -15.87 7.96 13.49
N ASP A 372 -16.10 6.82 12.95
CA ASP A 372 -17.23 6.07 13.56
C ASP A 372 -16.99 5.84 15.06
N MET A 373 -15.77 5.55 15.29
CA MET A 373 -15.45 5.34 16.72
C MET A 373 -15.64 6.64 17.52
N GLN A 374 -15.20 7.76 16.94
CA GLN A 374 -15.34 9.04 17.68
C GLN A 374 -16.82 9.40 17.85
N PHE A 375 -17.50 9.14 16.72
CA PHE A 375 -18.94 9.41 16.82
C PHE A 375 -19.58 8.56 17.92
N ALA A 376 -19.25 7.32 17.92
CA ALA A 376 -19.80 6.44 18.96
C ALA A 376 -19.43 6.93 20.37
N ARG A 377 -18.26 7.49 20.51
CA ARG A 377 -17.86 7.95 21.87
C ARG A 377 -18.52 9.29 22.19
N GLY A 378 -18.74 10.17 21.17
CA GLY A 378 -19.37 11.50 21.35
C GLY A 378 -20.86 11.38 21.68
N GLN A 379 -21.57 10.32 21.27
CA GLN A 379 -23.01 10.13 21.58
C GLN A 379 -23.18 9.45 22.94
N ASN A 380 -22.16 9.58 23.84
CA ASN A 380 -22.22 8.98 25.19
C ASN A 380 -22.52 7.49 25.13
N TYR A 381 -21.88 6.74 24.15
CA TYR A 381 -21.89 5.28 24.28
C TYR A 381 -21.95 4.85 25.76
N PRO A 382 -23.11 4.99 26.33
CA PRO A 382 -23.32 4.83 27.77
C PRO A 382 -22.76 3.49 28.28
N ILE A 383 -21.47 3.49 28.86
CA ILE A 383 -21.39 2.44 29.90
C ILE A 383 -20.29 2.84 30.89
N SER A 384 -20.51 3.07 32.04
CA SER A 384 -19.52 3.11 33.14
C SER A 384 -18.40 2.08 32.94
N GLY A 385 -17.09 2.44 32.49
CA GLY A 385 -15.90 1.53 32.47
C GLY A 385 -15.47 1.24 31.02
N ASP A 386 -15.79 2.02 29.81
CA ASP A 386 -15.58 2.03 28.34
C ASP A 386 -15.63 0.60 27.77
N PRO A 387 -16.77 0.00 27.34
CA PRO A 387 -17.00 -1.35 26.82
C PRO A 387 -16.42 -1.53 25.41
N LEU A 388 -16.05 -0.38 24.73
CA LEU A 388 -15.45 -0.55 23.39
C LEU A 388 -14.00 -1.05 23.50
N GLN A 389 -13.76 -2.24 22.83
CA GLN A 389 -12.41 -2.86 22.99
C GLN A 389 -11.75 -3.03 21.62
N THR A 390 -12.67 -3.11 20.63
CA THR A 390 -12.06 -3.42 19.32
C THR A 390 -12.67 -2.49 18.26
N VAL A 391 -11.73 -1.91 17.43
CA VAL A 391 -12.18 -1.17 16.25
C VAL A 391 -11.67 -1.90 14.99
N ILE A 392 -12.63 -1.97 14.02
CA ILE A 392 -12.27 -2.82 12.86
C ILE A 392 -12.49 -1.99 11.59
N PRO A 393 -11.54 -1.22 11.17
CA PRO A 393 -11.69 -0.43 9.94
C PRO A 393 -11.34 -1.23 8.69
N LEU A 394 -11.91 -0.72 7.57
CA LEU A 394 -11.50 -1.30 6.27
C LEU A 394 -10.02 -1.01 5.99
N VAL A 395 -9.41 -2.02 5.37
CA VAL A 395 -7.95 -1.89 5.20
C VAL A 395 -7.66 -0.67 4.31
N THR A 396 -8.49 -0.38 3.39
CA THR A 396 -8.23 0.77 2.50
C THR A 396 -8.40 2.08 3.27
N ARG A 397 -9.08 2.08 4.29
CA ARG A 397 -9.35 3.36 4.99
C ARG A 397 -8.28 3.62 6.05
N VAL A 398 -7.67 2.56 6.44
CA VAL A 398 -6.49 2.82 7.29
C VAL A 398 -5.36 3.40 6.44
N HIS A 399 -5.49 3.24 5.07
CA HIS A 399 -4.39 3.65 4.16
C HIS A 399 -4.78 4.91 3.39
N THR A 400 -6.12 5.19 3.00
CA THR A 400 -6.46 6.30 2.09
C THR A 400 -7.62 7.10 2.69
N GLY A 401 -7.35 8.03 3.54
CA GLY A 401 -8.47 8.95 3.89
C GLY A 401 -9.37 9.25 2.68
N PRO A 402 -10.82 9.69 2.86
CA PRO A 402 -11.80 9.92 1.78
C PRO A 402 -11.31 10.97 0.78
N SER A 403 -11.39 10.70 -0.57
CA SER A 403 -11.15 11.62 -1.70
C SER A 403 -12.19 12.76 -1.71
N PRO A 404 -11.78 14.09 -1.77
CA PRO A 404 -12.62 15.30 -1.87
C PRO A 404 -13.38 15.35 -3.19
N ASP A 405 -13.36 14.21 -4.11
CA ASP A 405 -13.97 14.46 -5.44
C ASP A 405 -15.07 13.42 -5.69
N SER A 406 -15.72 12.85 -4.58
CA SER A 406 -16.70 11.87 -5.11
C SER A 406 -18.08 12.17 -4.54
N GLY A 407 -18.55 13.34 -4.55
CA GLY A 407 -20.04 13.33 -4.53
C GLY A 407 -20.61 12.04 -3.92
N GLU A 408 -19.90 11.14 -3.15
CA GLU A 408 -20.48 10.02 -2.38
C GLU A 408 -20.66 10.45 -0.92
N LEU A 409 -21.37 11.57 -0.80
CA LEU A 409 -22.06 12.07 0.39
C LEU A 409 -23.29 11.21 0.69
N ASN A 410 -23.25 9.81 0.79
CA ASN A 410 -24.48 9.56 1.60
C ASN A 410 -24.49 8.10 2.07
N TRP A 411 -23.25 7.50 2.33
CA TRP A 411 -23.52 6.33 3.20
C TRP A 411 -22.22 5.90 3.87
N TRP A 412 -21.28 6.88 3.97
CA TRP A 412 -20.10 6.77 4.86
C TRP A 412 -19.03 7.76 4.37
N GLY A 413 -19.41 9.04 3.79
CA GLY A 413 -18.48 10.05 3.23
C GLY A 413 -18.20 11.15 4.25
N PRO A 414 -16.86 11.88 4.24
CA PRO A 414 -16.31 12.96 5.07
C PRO A 414 -17.24 14.17 5.15
N TYR A 415 -17.30 14.92 6.32
CA TYR A 415 -17.61 16.35 6.47
C TYR A 415 -17.00 17.18 5.33
N PRO A 416 -17.72 18.11 4.73
CA PRO A 416 -17.12 19.15 3.87
C PRO A 416 -15.90 19.80 4.52
N GLY A 417 -14.61 19.41 3.99
CA GLY A 417 -13.41 20.23 4.32
C GLY A 417 -12.29 19.36 4.90
N GLN A 418 -12.35 17.96 4.85
CA GLN A 418 -11.20 17.20 5.41
C GLN A 418 -10.63 16.27 4.32
N THR A 419 -9.33 16.52 3.83
CA THR A 419 -8.57 15.74 2.82
C THR A 419 -7.60 14.77 3.53
N PHE A 420 -8.09 13.43 3.86
CA PHE A 420 -7.05 12.62 4.56
C PHE A 420 -6.39 11.66 3.56
N PHE A 421 -5.22 12.04 2.97
CA PHE A 421 -4.44 11.10 2.13
C PHE A 421 -3.23 10.59 2.90
N GLY A 422 -3.10 9.01 3.08
CA GLY A 422 -1.86 8.46 3.69
C GLY A 422 -2.19 7.52 4.86
N ASN A 423 -1.16 6.69 5.23
CA ASN A 423 -1.29 5.74 6.37
C ASN A 423 -1.92 6.43 7.60
N GLN A 424 -3.11 5.95 7.97
CA GLN A 424 -3.85 6.57 9.10
C GLN A 424 -3.76 5.69 10.36
N ARG A 425 -2.91 4.88 10.38
CA ARG A 425 -2.76 4.00 11.55
C ARG A 425 -2.56 4.82 12.83
N SER A 426 -1.90 5.96 12.79
CA SER A 426 -1.59 6.72 14.01
C SER A 426 -2.86 7.30 14.66
N LEU A 427 -3.91 7.36 13.88
CA LEU A 427 -5.17 7.87 14.48
C LEU A 427 -5.69 6.92 15.56
N TYR A 428 -5.29 5.74 15.55
CA TYR A 428 -5.84 4.76 16.51
C TYR A 428 -4.89 4.56 17.69
N ASP A 429 -3.67 5.23 17.70
CA ASP A 429 -2.66 5.00 18.76
C ASP A 429 -3.21 5.46 20.12
N GLY A 430 -3.95 6.58 20.06
CA GLY A 430 -4.54 7.05 21.35
C GLY A 430 -5.47 5.99 21.96
N PHE A 431 -6.33 5.44 21.10
CA PHE A 431 -7.27 4.39 21.57
C PHE A 431 -6.51 3.17 22.10
N LEU A 432 -5.54 2.81 21.39
CA LEU A 432 -4.79 1.59 21.80
C LEU A 432 -4.00 1.85 23.08
N ALA A 433 -3.55 3.09 23.31
CA ALA A 433 -2.70 3.39 24.49
C ALA A 433 -3.58 3.53 25.75
N GLU A 434 -4.88 3.71 25.51
CA GLU A 434 -5.75 3.89 26.68
C GLU A 434 -5.78 2.62 27.55
N ARG A 435 -5.79 1.44 26.85
CA ARG A 435 -5.71 0.16 27.59
C ARG A 435 -4.83 -0.82 26.81
N PRO A 436 -3.55 -0.70 27.05
CA PRO A 436 -2.60 -1.53 26.29
C PRO A 436 -2.85 -3.02 26.52
N GLY A 437 -2.99 -3.71 25.43
CA GLY A 437 -3.16 -5.18 25.56
C GLY A 437 -4.65 -5.56 25.60
N HIS A 438 -5.45 -4.54 25.86
CA HIS A 438 -6.90 -4.81 25.92
C HIS A 438 -7.60 -4.21 24.70
N ASN A 439 -7.35 -2.95 24.37
CA ASN A 439 -7.92 -2.38 23.14
C ASN A 439 -7.22 -2.94 21.89
N ARG A 440 -8.10 -3.22 20.92
CA ARG A 440 -7.53 -3.95 19.76
C ARG A 440 -7.91 -3.21 18.48
N LEU A 441 -6.97 -3.30 17.54
CA LEU A 441 -7.28 -2.88 16.16
C LEU A 441 -7.29 -4.10 15.23
N TRP A 442 -8.48 -4.27 14.66
CA TRP A 442 -8.58 -5.29 13.60
C TRP A 442 -8.79 -4.63 12.24
N LEU A 443 -8.47 -5.48 11.20
CA LEU A 443 -8.72 -4.95 9.84
C LEU A 443 -9.66 -5.89 9.08
N TYR A 444 -10.38 -5.21 8.17
CA TYR A 444 -11.16 -6.14 7.33
C TYR A 444 -11.15 -5.65 5.88
N THR A 445 -11.34 -6.64 4.93
CA THR A 445 -11.53 -6.30 3.50
C THR A 445 -12.96 -6.64 3.09
N SER A 446 -13.46 -5.84 1.99
CA SER A 446 -14.85 -6.05 1.50
C SER A 446 -14.94 -5.66 0.03
N CYS A 447 -16.24 -5.46 -0.32
CA CYS A 447 -16.45 -5.12 -1.73
C CYS A 447 -15.84 -3.75 -2.06
N MET A 448 -15.55 -3.04 -1.09
CA MET A 448 -14.98 -1.70 -1.32
C MET A 448 -13.56 -1.80 -1.90
N THR A 449 -13.03 -2.96 -1.74
CA THR A 449 -11.70 -3.13 -2.39
C THR A 449 -11.88 -3.47 -3.87
N GLU A 450 -13.24 -3.72 -4.19
CA GLU A 450 -13.48 -4.12 -5.58
C GLU A 450 -14.52 -3.20 -6.22
N GLY A 451 -15.00 -2.15 -5.53
CA GLY A 451 -15.81 -1.12 -6.20
C GLY A 451 -17.30 -1.32 -5.89
N CYS A 452 -17.68 -2.47 -5.21
CA CYS A 452 -19.03 -2.78 -4.70
C CYS A 452 -20.07 -2.62 -5.79
N GLY A 453 -19.64 -2.95 -7.05
CA GLY A 453 -20.68 -2.99 -8.12
C GLY A 453 -20.80 -1.65 -8.82
N ASP A 454 -19.98 -0.65 -8.28
CA ASP A 454 -20.01 0.65 -8.96
C ASP A 454 -19.18 0.60 -10.26
N ALA A 455 -19.78 1.45 -11.34
CA ALA A 455 -19.00 1.50 -12.60
C ALA A 455 -17.56 1.94 -12.35
N TYR A 456 -16.69 1.02 -12.91
CA TYR A 456 -15.28 1.42 -12.76
C TYR A 456 -15.06 2.82 -13.37
N ASP A 457 -14.69 3.73 -12.54
CA ASP A 457 -14.53 5.11 -13.07
C ASP A 457 -13.05 5.42 -13.32
N GLY A 458 -12.14 4.26 -13.44
CA GLY A 458 -10.72 4.53 -13.80
C GLY A 458 -9.90 5.02 -12.62
N HIS A 459 -10.55 5.00 -11.33
CA HIS A 459 -9.83 5.53 -10.16
C HIS A 459 -9.00 4.41 -9.49
N PRO A 460 -7.70 4.59 -9.17
CA PRO A 460 -6.77 3.62 -8.59
C PRO A 460 -7.23 3.15 -7.19
N ARG A 461 -8.51 3.64 -6.75
CA ARG A 461 -8.90 3.33 -5.37
C ARG A 461 -9.44 1.90 -5.30
N TYR A 462 -9.66 1.19 -6.46
CA TYR A 462 -10.21 -0.18 -6.39
C TYR A 462 -9.16 -1.19 -6.84
N SER A 463 -7.91 -0.68 -6.95
CA SER A 463 -6.91 -1.64 -7.47
C SER A 463 -5.70 -1.70 -6.54
N GLY A 464 -5.16 -3.04 -6.32
CA GLY A 464 -3.87 -3.18 -5.61
C GLY A 464 -4.09 -3.34 -4.10
N TRP A 465 -5.44 -3.86 -3.73
CA TRP A 465 -5.73 -4.07 -2.30
C TRP A 465 -5.97 -5.57 -2.04
N PRO A 466 -5.70 -5.93 -0.76
CA PRO A 466 -6.09 -7.31 -0.46
C PRO A 466 -7.50 -7.63 -0.99
N SER A 467 -7.57 -8.80 -1.59
CA SER A 467 -8.89 -9.21 -2.13
C SER A 467 -9.01 -10.73 -2.04
N TYR A 468 -10.29 -11.04 -1.74
CA TYR A 468 -10.55 -12.50 -1.72
C TYR A 468 -11.38 -12.90 -2.94
N ALA A 469 -11.29 -12.11 -4.01
CA ALA A 469 -12.05 -12.43 -5.22
C ALA A 469 -11.35 -13.56 -5.99
N ILE A 470 -12.16 -14.36 -6.71
CA ILE A 470 -11.66 -15.56 -7.42
C ILE A 470 -10.78 -15.14 -8.58
N ASP A 471 -11.19 -14.12 -9.19
CA ASP A 471 -10.45 -13.78 -10.44
C ASP A 471 -9.41 -12.69 -10.16
N GLN A 472 -8.82 -12.78 -8.93
CA GLN A 472 -7.67 -11.92 -8.59
C GLN A 472 -6.45 -12.79 -8.27
N GLN A 473 -5.28 -12.17 -8.13
CA GLN A 473 -4.03 -12.92 -7.89
C GLN A 473 -4.03 -13.55 -6.49
N ALA A 474 -3.34 -14.62 -6.39
CA ALA A 474 -3.28 -15.34 -5.09
C ALA A 474 -2.64 -14.47 -4.01
N GLY A 475 -1.63 -13.64 -4.46
CA GLY A 475 -0.95 -12.77 -3.47
C GLY A 475 -1.92 -11.80 -2.77
N GLU A 476 -2.98 -11.48 -3.42
CA GLU A 476 -3.95 -10.55 -2.78
C GLU A 476 -4.75 -11.26 -1.68
N ALA A 477 -5.15 -12.50 -1.89
CA ALA A 477 -5.86 -13.24 -0.82
C ALA A 477 -4.94 -13.50 0.38
N ARG A 478 -3.65 -13.53 0.23
CA ARG A 478 -2.68 -13.83 1.30
C ARG A 478 -2.26 -12.56 2.02
N ALA A 479 -2.76 -11.34 1.65
CA ALA A 479 -2.11 -10.05 1.96
C ALA A 479 -2.67 -9.50 3.28
N MET A 480 -3.90 -9.90 3.66
CA MET A 480 -4.48 -9.25 4.84
C MET A 480 -3.60 -9.47 6.08
N ALA A 481 -3.08 -10.68 6.29
CA ALA A 481 -2.23 -10.90 7.48
C ALA A 481 -0.95 -10.06 7.42
N TRP A 482 -0.44 -9.82 6.27
CA TRP A 482 0.73 -8.92 6.14
C TRP A 482 0.37 -7.49 6.49
N GLN A 483 -0.88 -7.14 6.00
CA GLN A 483 -1.31 -5.78 6.38
C GLN A 483 -1.53 -5.69 7.89
N GLY A 484 -2.04 -6.75 8.45
CA GLY A 484 -2.15 -6.77 9.92
C GLY A 484 -0.81 -6.48 10.61
N PHE A 485 0.26 -7.11 10.10
CA PHE A 485 1.59 -6.87 10.72
C PHE A 485 2.06 -5.44 10.46
N ASN A 486 1.85 -4.90 9.21
CA ASN A 486 2.33 -3.55 8.85
C ASN A 486 1.61 -2.46 9.66
N HIS A 487 0.36 -2.85 10.05
CA HIS A 487 -0.38 -1.77 10.73
C HIS A 487 -0.52 -2.09 12.22
N ARG A 488 0.24 -3.06 12.59
CA ARG A 488 0.19 -3.45 14.02
C ARG A 488 -1.25 -3.76 14.46
N ALA A 489 -1.95 -4.31 13.48
CA ALA A 489 -3.28 -4.79 13.84
C ALA A 489 -3.21 -6.17 14.51
N SER A 490 -4.16 -6.35 15.44
CA SER A 490 -4.07 -7.59 16.23
C SER A 490 -5.15 -8.59 15.79
N GLY A 491 -5.96 -8.19 14.73
CA GLY A 491 -7.02 -9.15 14.32
C GLY A 491 -7.50 -8.84 12.90
N GLU A 492 -8.23 -9.83 12.41
CA GLU A 492 -8.82 -9.70 11.08
C GLU A 492 -10.29 -10.13 11.13
N TYR A 493 -11.07 -9.30 10.41
CA TYR A 493 -12.50 -9.61 10.28
C TYR A 493 -12.86 -9.74 8.79
N TYR A 494 -13.70 -10.78 8.49
CA TYR A 494 -14.30 -10.85 7.14
C TYR A 494 -15.82 -11.04 7.28
N TYR A 495 -16.46 -10.32 6.49
CA TYR A 495 -17.90 -10.10 6.79
C TYR A 495 -18.71 -11.35 6.48
N GLU A 496 -18.19 -12.26 5.65
CA GLU A 496 -19.04 -13.46 5.43
C GLU A 496 -18.29 -14.47 4.57
N ILE A 497 -18.70 -15.81 4.70
CA ILE A 497 -17.94 -16.79 3.89
C ILE A 497 -18.92 -17.70 3.16
N SER A 498 -20.28 -17.57 3.37
CA SER A 498 -21.19 -18.57 2.78
C SER A 498 -22.23 -17.85 1.92
N LYS A 499 -22.01 -16.72 1.51
CA LYS A 499 -23.04 -15.85 0.91
C LYS A 499 -23.65 -16.54 -0.32
N ARG A 500 -22.82 -17.13 -1.18
CA ARG A 500 -23.37 -17.76 -2.41
C ARG A 500 -22.95 -19.23 -2.45
N MET A 501 -23.02 -19.74 -1.33
CA MET A 501 -22.58 -21.15 -1.25
C MET A 501 -23.53 -22.05 -2.04
N ASP A 502 -24.83 -21.80 -2.19
CA ASP A 502 -25.81 -22.67 -2.89
C ASP A 502 -25.61 -22.62 -4.41
N THR A 503 -24.91 -21.51 -4.85
CA THR A 503 -24.64 -21.47 -6.30
C THR A 503 -23.15 -21.35 -6.55
N ALA A 504 -22.37 -21.85 -5.70
CA ALA A 504 -20.92 -21.57 -5.65
C ALA A 504 -20.23 -22.10 -6.91
N PHE A 505 -20.88 -23.10 -7.62
CA PHE A 505 -20.17 -23.65 -8.80
C PHE A 505 -20.72 -23.02 -10.08
N THR A 506 -21.74 -22.23 -9.89
CA THR A 506 -22.30 -21.68 -11.16
C THR A 506 -22.26 -20.15 -11.13
N ASN A 507 -22.57 -19.54 -9.96
CA ASN A 507 -22.56 -18.07 -9.88
C ASN A 507 -22.17 -17.62 -8.46
N GLN A 508 -21.12 -16.82 -8.58
CA GLN A 508 -20.68 -16.36 -7.24
C GLN A 508 -20.44 -14.85 -7.26
N TYR A 509 -20.98 -14.21 -8.22
CA TYR A 509 -20.79 -12.75 -8.31
C TYR A 509 -21.68 -12.05 -7.29
N GLU A 510 -21.03 -11.26 -6.50
CA GLU A 510 -21.78 -10.52 -5.46
C GLU A 510 -21.06 -9.21 -5.16
N ASP A 511 -21.82 -8.08 -5.08
CA ASP A 511 -21.32 -6.75 -4.65
C ASP A 511 -20.07 -6.35 -5.44
N GLY A 512 -20.07 -6.75 -6.76
CA GLY A 512 -18.99 -6.19 -7.60
C GLY A 512 -17.76 -7.09 -7.65
N GLY A 513 -17.85 -8.29 -6.91
CA GLY A 513 -16.66 -9.18 -6.91
C GLY A 513 -17.09 -10.64 -7.09
N GLN A 514 -16.23 -11.40 -7.83
CA GLN A 514 -16.38 -12.87 -7.87
C GLN A 514 -15.89 -13.52 -6.57
N GLY A 515 -16.92 -14.23 -5.99
CA GLY A 515 -16.52 -14.97 -4.75
C GLY A 515 -16.59 -14.09 -3.52
N ASP A 516 -16.97 -12.75 -3.64
CA ASP A 516 -17.08 -11.87 -2.45
C ASP A 516 -18.15 -12.41 -1.50
N GLY A 517 -17.61 -12.82 -0.28
CA GLY A 517 -18.56 -13.28 0.76
C GLY A 517 -18.74 -14.81 0.67
N THR A 518 -18.06 -15.44 -0.35
CA THR A 518 -18.13 -16.91 -0.45
C THR A 518 -16.70 -17.49 -0.51
N LEU A 519 -16.31 -18.26 0.54
CA LEU A 519 -14.93 -18.80 0.57
C LEU A 519 -14.96 -20.31 0.62
N ILE A 520 -16.17 -20.81 0.89
CA ILE A 520 -16.24 -22.28 0.98
C ILE A 520 -17.27 -22.77 -0.03
N TYR A 521 -17.08 -24.10 -0.45
CA TYR A 521 -17.98 -24.71 -1.45
C TYR A 521 -18.73 -25.89 -0.83
N PRO A 522 -19.96 -26.12 -1.43
CA PRO A 522 -20.63 -27.36 -1.01
C PRO A 522 -20.01 -28.60 -1.66
N GLY A 523 -19.79 -29.61 -0.85
CA GLY A 523 -19.27 -30.90 -1.37
C GLY A 523 -20.38 -31.96 -1.42
N LYS A 524 -21.24 -31.83 -2.43
CA LYS A 524 -22.33 -32.82 -2.54
C LYS A 524 -21.81 -34.12 -3.19
N THR A 525 -22.33 -35.21 -2.69
CA THR A 525 -21.85 -36.51 -3.18
C THR A 525 -22.11 -36.62 -4.69
N SER A 526 -23.14 -35.93 -5.12
CA SER A 526 -23.41 -35.99 -6.58
C SER A 526 -22.29 -35.34 -7.38
N ARG A 527 -21.51 -34.53 -6.75
CA ARG A 527 -20.41 -33.87 -7.51
C ARG A 527 -19.05 -34.47 -7.15
N ILE A 528 -18.90 -34.78 -5.87
CA ILE A 528 -17.49 -35.08 -5.52
C ILE A 528 -17.40 -36.58 -5.17
N GLY A 529 -18.54 -37.31 -5.38
CA GLY A 529 -18.51 -38.75 -5.03
C GLY A 529 -18.50 -38.98 -3.51
N GLY A 530 -18.37 -40.30 -3.05
CA GLY A 530 -18.39 -40.65 -1.61
C GLY A 530 -19.83 -40.88 -1.11
N ALA A 531 -19.85 -41.13 0.24
CA ALA A 531 -21.17 -41.57 0.76
C ALA A 531 -21.88 -40.41 1.47
N THR A 532 -21.07 -39.40 1.84
CA THR A 532 -21.73 -38.35 2.63
C THR A 532 -21.32 -36.97 2.09
N ASP A 533 -22.43 -36.07 2.05
CA ASP A 533 -22.09 -34.67 1.69
C ASP A 533 -21.14 -34.05 2.71
N THR A 534 -20.38 -33.04 2.23
CA THR A 534 -19.44 -32.32 3.12
C THR A 534 -19.20 -30.93 2.56
N VAL A 535 -18.16 -30.18 3.13
CA VAL A 535 -17.79 -28.85 2.62
C VAL A 535 -16.38 -28.89 2.04
N LEU A 536 -16.21 -28.00 1.01
CA LEU A 536 -14.89 -28.02 0.33
C LEU A 536 -14.17 -26.69 0.56
N GLU A 537 -12.85 -26.88 0.54
CA GLU A 537 -12.00 -25.66 0.70
C GLU A 537 -11.75 -25.00 -0.66
N SER A 538 -11.59 -23.64 -0.56
CA SER A 538 -11.17 -22.92 -1.79
C SER A 538 -9.66 -22.64 -1.76
N ILE A 539 -9.12 -22.35 -2.89
CA ILE A 539 -7.69 -21.98 -2.98
C ILE A 539 -7.47 -20.67 -2.22
N ARG A 540 -8.47 -19.75 -2.25
CA ARG A 540 -8.32 -18.49 -1.50
C ARG A 540 -8.20 -18.75 0.01
N LEU A 541 -8.99 -19.73 0.46
CA LEU A 541 -8.86 -20.07 1.89
C LEU A 541 -7.44 -20.55 2.21
N LYS A 542 -6.84 -21.36 1.25
CA LYS A 542 -5.44 -21.82 1.49
C LYS A 542 -4.48 -20.63 1.48
N GLN A 543 -4.81 -19.65 0.65
CA GLN A 543 -3.91 -18.47 0.61
C GLN A 543 -4.08 -17.61 1.87
N ILE A 544 -5.26 -17.50 2.35
CA ILE A 544 -5.46 -16.75 3.62
C ILE A 544 -4.71 -17.46 4.75
N ARG A 545 -4.83 -18.83 4.80
CA ARG A 545 -4.08 -19.58 5.84
C ARG A 545 -2.57 -19.30 5.73
N GLU A 546 -2.08 -19.42 4.57
CA GLU A 546 -0.62 -19.21 4.43
C GLU A 546 -0.24 -17.77 4.82
N GLY A 547 -1.10 -16.75 4.48
CA GLY A 547 -0.85 -15.37 4.96
C GLY A 547 -0.78 -15.31 6.49
N ARG A 548 -1.69 -15.99 7.11
CA ARG A 548 -1.67 -15.99 8.60
C ARG A 548 -0.44 -16.71 9.13
N GLU A 549 -0.02 -17.77 8.51
CA GLU A 549 1.23 -18.44 8.94
C GLU A 549 2.45 -17.51 8.72
N ASP A 550 2.36 -16.72 7.59
CA ASP A 550 3.45 -15.73 7.40
C ASP A 550 3.46 -14.72 8.56
N TYR A 551 2.32 -14.29 8.96
CA TYR A 551 2.22 -13.37 10.09
C TYR A 551 2.91 -13.94 11.33
N GLU A 552 2.81 -15.23 11.53
CA GLU A 552 3.46 -15.82 12.73
C GLU A 552 4.99 -15.80 12.60
N TYR A 553 5.38 -15.95 11.40
CA TYR A 553 6.84 -15.82 11.22
C TYR A 553 7.32 -14.40 11.57
N LEU A 554 6.58 -13.49 11.00
CA LEU A 554 7.01 -12.09 11.21
C LEU A 554 6.94 -11.73 12.70
N MET A 555 5.91 -12.20 13.30
CA MET A 555 5.82 -11.91 14.76
C MET A 555 6.97 -12.58 15.52
N HIS A 556 7.23 -13.80 15.16
CA HIS A 556 8.34 -14.47 15.87
C HIS A 556 9.66 -13.71 15.65
N LEU A 557 9.91 -13.36 14.41
CA LEU A 557 11.16 -12.62 14.14
C LEU A 557 11.20 -11.32 14.94
N SER A 558 10.03 -10.65 15.00
CA SER A 558 9.99 -9.37 15.74
C SER A 558 10.24 -9.59 17.23
N LYS A 559 9.77 -10.71 17.77
CA LYS A 559 9.88 -10.92 19.23
C LYS A 559 11.28 -11.45 19.59
N THR A 560 11.99 -11.87 18.55
CA THR A 560 13.30 -12.46 18.90
C THR A 560 14.42 -11.53 18.45
N GLY A 561 14.07 -10.14 18.33
CA GLY A 561 15.17 -9.15 18.19
C GLY A 561 15.42 -8.81 16.72
N ARG A 562 14.55 -9.32 15.74
CA ARG A 562 14.77 -9.00 14.30
C ARG A 562 13.55 -8.23 13.76
N ASP A 563 13.06 -7.35 14.51
CA ASP A 563 11.84 -6.59 14.13
C ASP A 563 12.10 -5.74 12.89
N ALA A 564 13.26 -5.13 12.82
CA ALA A 564 13.54 -4.27 11.63
C ALA A 564 13.51 -5.11 10.35
N ALA A 565 14.11 -6.31 10.41
CA ALA A 565 14.09 -7.20 9.22
C ALA A 565 12.65 -7.63 8.88
N ALA A 566 11.98 -8.04 9.93
CA ALA A 566 10.57 -8.46 9.70
C ALA A 566 9.74 -7.33 9.08
N ARG A 567 9.98 -6.07 9.53
CA ARG A 567 9.19 -4.94 8.98
C ARG A 567 9.64 -4.63 7.55
N SER A 568 10.89 -4.77 7.32
CA SER A 568 11.37 -4.54 5.95
C SER A 568 10.77 -5.57 4.98
N ILE A 569 10.77 -6.82 5.41
CA ILE A 569 10.22 -7.89 4.55
C ILE A 569 8.72 -7.62 4.31
N ALA A 570 8.06 -7.30 5.43
CA ALA A 570 6.61 -7.05 5.28
C ALA A 570 6.37 -5.83 4.39
N GLY A 571 7.18 -4.75 4.53
CA GLY A 571 7.08 -3.56 3.65
C GLY A 571 7.27 -3.92 2.17
N HIS A 572 8.25 -4.81 1.85
CA HIS A 572 8.52 -5.22 0.45
C HIS A 572 7.30 -5.95 -0.16
N TYR A 573 6.59 -6.73 0.72
CA TYR A 573 5.39 -7.46 0.26
C TYR A 573 4.30 -6.48 -0.18
N THR A 574 4.18 -5.28 0.47
CA THR A 574 3.03 -4.38 0.24
C THR A 574 3.43 -3.25 -0.70
N GLY A 575 4.75 -3.24 -1.33
CA GLY A 575 5.19 -2.12 -2.24
C GLY A 575 5.25 -0.79 -1.53
N ALA A 576 6.46 -0.10 -1.09
CA ALA A 576 6.67 1.22 -0.44
C ALA A 576 5.46 2.14 -0.67
N GLU A 577 4.49 2.16 0.29
CA GLU A 577 3.47 3.20 0.51
C GLU A 577 3.85 4.52 -0.17
N GLY A 578 4.05 4.60 -1.59
CA GLY A 578 4.25 5.88 -2.29
C GLY A 578 3.01 6.79 -2.15
N PRO A 579 3.25 8.20 -2.10
CA PRO A 579 2.14 9.18 -2.07
C PRO A 579 1.13 8.93 -3.20
N TYR A 580 -0.08 8.55 -2.86
CA TYR A 580 -1.31 8.49 -3.68
C TYR A 580 -1.45 9.74 -4.56
N GLY A 581 -1.22 9.58 -6.07
CA GLY A 581 -1.75 10.59 -7.03
C GLY A 581 -0.76 10.82 -8.18
N SER A 582 0.07 9.89 -8.64
CA SER A 582 0.65 10.19 -9.97
C SER A 582 -0.08 9.35 -11.05
N PRO A 583 -0.83 10.08 -11.93
CA PRO A 583 -1.37 9.34 -13.08
C PRO A 583 -0.28 8.53 -13.80
N GLY A 584 -0.23 7.22 -13.26
CA GLY A 584 0.65 6.20 -13.89
C GLY A 584 1.69 5.68 -12.89
N GLY A 585 1.54 5.65 -11.49
CA GLY A 585 2.60 5.18 -10.54
C GLY A 585 2.06 4.03 -9.67
N LEU A 586 2.01 2.81 -10.18
CA LEU A 586 2.38 1.44 -9.74
C LEU A 586 1.37 0.92 -8.71
N MET A 587 0.13 1.12 -8.83
CA MET A 587 -0.77 0.33 -7.95
C MET A 587 -1.12 -1.00 -8.63
N GLY A 588 -0.64 -1.23 -9.94
CA GLY A 588 -0.85 -2.48 -10.70
C GLY A 588 0.20 -3.54 -10.35
N ALA A 589 1.04 -3.36 -9.14
CA ALA A 589 2.14 -4.30 -8.82
C ALA A 589 2.10 -4.62 -7.31
N MET A 590 0.99 -4.18 -6.49
CA MET A 590 0.93 -4.52 -5.05
C MET A 590 0.46 -5.96 -4.87
N TYR A 591 1.41 -6.89 -4.73
CA TYR A 591 1.17 -8.30 -4.33
C TYR A 591 1.31 -9.22 -5.54
N ASP A 592 2.10 -8.65 -6.63
CA ASP A 592 2.33 -9.65 -7.70
C ASP A 592 2.99 -10.92 -7.14
N SER A 593 2.68 -12.04 -7.75
CA SER A 593 3.03 -13.38 -7.24
C SER A 593 4.53 -13.53 -7.01
N SER A 594 5.39 -12.86 -7.87
CA SER A 594 6.86 -12.99 -7.67
C SER A 594 7.31 -12.23 -6.41
N ARG A 595 6.86 -11.05 -6.22
CA ARG A 595 7.20 -10.27 -5.00
C ARG A 595 6.69 -10.97 -3.74
N SER A 596 5.42 -11.46 -3.82
CA SER A 596 4.86 -12.17 -2.66
C SER A 596 5.70 -13.41 -2.30
N GLN A 597 6.09 -14.04 -3.37
CA GLN A 597 6.92 -15.26 -3.10
C GLN A 597 8.28 -14.88 -2.53
N GLN A 598 8.89 -13.81 -2.97
CA GLN A 598 10.20 -13.38 -2.44
C GLN A 598 10.09 -13.00 -0.96
N ALA A 599 9.04 -12.25 -0.66
CA ALA A 599 8.90 -11.85 0.76
C ALA A 599 8.69 -13.08 1.65
N TYR A 600 7.89 -13.93 1.12
CA TYR A 600 7.68 -15.17 1.89
C TYR A 600 8.99 -15.96 2.06
N ASP A 601 9.70 -16.15 1.04
CA ASP A 601 10.98 -16.90 1.11
C ASP A 601 11.98 -16.20 2.04
N ALA A 602 11.88 -14.88 2.00
CA ALA A 602 12.83 -14.12 2.86
C ALA A 602 12.50 -14.33 4.34
N ALA A 603 11.17 -14.19 4.69
CA ALA A 603 10.80 -14.38 6.12
C ALA A 603 11.20 -15.80 6.59
N ARG A 604 11.06 -16.72 5.79
CA ARG A 604 11.35 -18.12 6.18
C ARG A 604 12.86 -18.39 6.18
N ALA A 605 13.50 -17.86 5.24
CA ALA A 605 14.98 -18.01 5.23
C ALA A 605 15.58 -17.45 6.52
N LEU A 606 15.04 -16.40 7.02
CA LEU A 606 15.57 -15.83 8.27
C LEU A 606 15.31 -16.77 9.45
N LEU A 607 14.22 -17.43 9.37
CA LEU A 607 13.93 -18.38 10.47
C LEU A 607 14.82 -19.62 10.38
N GLU A 608 15.16 -20.06 9.13
CA GLU A 608 16.04 -21.24 8.93
C GLU A 608 17.45 -20.96 9.42
N THR A 609 17.87 -19.80 9.49
CA THR A 609 19.23 -19.43 9.94
C THR A 609 19.27 -19.26 11.47
N GLN A 610 18.10 -19.56 12.19
CA GLN A 610 18.00 -19.63 13.66
C GLN A 610 18.45 -21.01 14.17
N VAL A 611 19.25 -21.82 13.22
CA VAL A 611 19.88 -23.06 13.73
C VAL A 611 21.39 -22.97 13.48
N ALA A 612 22.19 -22.35 14.41
CA ALA A 612 23.55 -22.68 14.90
C ALA A 612 24.55 -21.62 14.40
N GLY A 613 24.55 -20.43 15.06
CA GLY A 613 25.86 -19.78 15.25
C GLY A 613 26.69 -19.76 13.95
N GLU A 614 26.14 -19.34 12.77
CA GLU A 614 26.86 -18.75 11.63
C GLU A 614 25.85 -18.32 10.56
N ASP A 615 25.42 -16.98 10.53
CA ASP A 615 24.99 -16.10 9.43
C ASP A 615 25.50 -16.60 8.07
N PRO A 616 24.68 -17.26 7.18
CA PRO A 616 25.25 -17.04 5.84
C PRO A 616 24.30 -16.24 4.94
N VAL A 617 23.78 -14.99 5.32
CA VAL A 617 23.77 -13.92 4.28
C VAL A 617 23.16 -12.65 4.91
N GLY A 618 23.73 -11.94 5.72
CA GLY A 618 23.56 -10.54 6.18
C GLY A 618 22.79 -9.69 5.16
N PRO A 619 21.93 -8.53 5.60
CA PRO A 619 21.25 -7.59 4.71
C PRO A 619 22.09 -7.25 3.47
N THR A 620 21.40 -7.42 2.22
CA THR A 620 22.10 -7.19 0.95
C THR A 620 21.75 -5.80 0.41
N CYS A 621 22.68 -5.11 -0.22
CA CYS A 621 22.60 -3.82 -0.91
C CYS A 621 23.14 -3.98 -2.34
N ASN A 622 22.05 -3.78 -3.29
CA ASN A 622 22.40 -4.02 -4.72
C ASN A 622 22.84 -5.46 -4.95
N GLY A 623 22.22 -6.36 -4.21
CA GLY A 623 22.48 -7.80 -4.48
C GLY A 623 23.75 -8.30 -3.79
N ARG A 624 24.43 -7.40 -2.93
CA ARG A 624 25.67 -7.79 -2.21
C ARG A 624 25.39 -7.85 -0.71
N THR A 625 26.05 -8.75 -0.01
CA THR A 625 25.86 -8.93 1.44
C THR A 625 26.61 -7.83 2.21
N ALA A 626 25.84 -7.24 3.26
CA ALA A 626 26.34 -6.04 3.96
C ALA A 626 27.57 -6.39 4.81
N THR A 627 28.60 -5.67 4.61
CA THR A 627 29.78 -5.78 5.50
C THR A 627 29.56 -5.00 6.79
N ILE A 628 28.60 -4.05 6.77
CA ILE A 628 28.30 -3.22 7.94
C ILE A 628 26.79 -2.95 7.95
N VAL A 629 26.18 -3.41 9.13
CA VAL A 629 24.73 -3.15 9.29
C VAL A 629 24.54 -2.19 10.47
N GLY A 630 23.88 -1.06 10.09
CA GLY A 630 23.72 0.03 11.09
C GLY A 630 22.87 -0.43 12.27
N ASN A 631 23.23 -0.17 13.55
CA ASN A 631 22.36 -0.42 14.73
C ASN A 631 22.21 0.86 15.56
N THR A 632 22.83 1.97 15.04
CA THR A 632 22.69 3.30 15.67
C THR A 632 22.39 4.33 14.59
N THR A 633 22.16 5.59 14.96
CA THR A 633 21.80 6.69 14.03
C THR A 633 23.05 7.24 13.34
N THR A 634 24.36 6.84 13.90
CA THR A 634 25.60 7.19 13.19
C THR A 634 26.34 5.90 12.78
N ILE A 635 26.54 5.83 11.51
CA ILE A 635 27.18 4.61 10.98
C ILE A 635 28.50 5.00 10.29
N LEU A 636 29.56 4.28 10.80
CA LEU A 636 30.88 4.63 10.25
C LEU A 636 31.43 3.44 9.46
N GLY A 637 31.68 3.79 8.14
CA GLY A 637 32.36 2.76 7.31
C GLY A 637 33.87 2.70 7.55
N THR A 638 34.57 1.70 6.85
CA THR A 638 36.05 1.62 6.93
C THR A 638 36.67 2.25 5.68
N PRO A 639 38.03 2.45 5.68
CA PRO A 639 38.71 3.00 4.49
C PRO A 639 38.65 2.03 3.30
N GLY A 640 38.12 0.71 3.42
CA GLY A 640 37.99 -0.27 2.31
C GLY A 640 36.61 -0.14 1.63
N ASP A 641 36.38 -1.22 0.54
CA ASP A 641 35.06 -1.22 -0.13
C ASP A 641 33.99 -1.85 0.79
N ASP A 642 33.04 -1.08 1.13
CA ASP A 642 32.05 -1.55 2.12
C ASP A 642 30.68 -1.67 1.44
N VAL A 643 30.01 -2.74 1.95
CA VAL A 643 28.54 -2.74 1.70
C VAL A 643 27.79 -2.38 2.99
N ILE A 644 27.17 -1.14 2.88
CA ILE A 644 26.61 -0.61 4.14
C ILE A 644 25.09 -0.54 3.98
N VAL A 645 24.43 -1.10 5.05
CA VAL A 645 22.97 -0.91 5.08
C VAL A 645 22.60 -0.15 6.36
N GLY A 646 21.86 1.04 6.07
CA GLY A 646 21.48 1.90 7.21
C GLY A 646 20.27 1.32 7.94
N THR A 647 19.79 2.01 9.06
CA THR A 647 18.57 1.56 9.79
C THR A 647 17.33 2.22 9.18
N ALA A 648 16.17 1.81 9.60
CA ALA A 648 14.90 2.39 9.10
C ALA A 648 14.68 3.80 9.66
N GLY A 649 15.54 4.24 10.64
CA GLY A 649 15.47 5.61 11.21
C GLY A 649 16.39 6.59 10.45
N GLU A 650 16.46 7.88 11.04
CA GLU A 650 17.34 8.89 10.43
C GLU A 650 18.81 8.58 10.72
N ASP A 651 19.48 8.37 9.62
CA ASP A 651 20.89 7.93 9.83
C ASP A 651 21.86 9.00 9.30
N ASN A 652 22.94 9.08 10.12
CA ASN A 652 24.15 9.73 9.56
C ASN A 652 25.21 8.69 9.15
N ILE A 653 25.29 8.58 7.73
CA ILE A 653 26.20 7.50 7.29
C ILE A 653 27.48 8.12 6.71
N TYR A 654 28.61 7.58 7.37
CA TYR A 654 29.95 7.97 6.87
C TYR A 654 30.68 6.71 6.35
N SER A 655 30.77 6.70 4.96
CA SER A 655 31.23 5.40 4.41
C SER A 655 32.76 5.34 4.32
N GLY A 656 33.44 6.57 4.45
CA GLY A 656 34.92 6.59 4.43
C GLY A 656 35.47 6.34 3.01
N ALA A 657 36.83 6.07 2.85
CA ALA A 657 37.48 5.85 1.52
C ALA A 657 37.04 4.52 0.91
N GLY A 658 37.37 4.23 -0.52
CA GLY A 658 37.03 2.97 -1.20
C GLY A 658 35.72 3.11 -2.00
N ASN A 659 35.53 1.94 -2.93
CA ASN A 659 34.25 1.90 -3.68
C ASN A 659 33.14 1.23 -2.87
N ASP A 660 32.27 2.03 -2.38
CA ASP A 660 31.30 1.50 -1.38
C ASP A 660 29.92 1.39 -2.04
N THR A 661 29.23 0.34 -1.56
CA THR A 661 27.77 0.24 -1.85
C THR A 661 26.96 0.57 -0.59
N ILE A 662 26.10 1.64 -0.78
CA ILE A 662 25.44 2.15 0.45
C ILE A 662 23.94 2.19 0.19
N CYS A 663 23.25 1.56 1.13
CA CYS A 663 21.79 1.67 1.12
C CYS A 663 21.31 2.27 2.46
N GLY A 664 20.65 3.42 2.32
CA GLY A 664 20.32 4.23 3.52
C GLY A 664 19.09 3.68 4.23
N ALA A 665 18.43 2.74 3.60
CA ALA A 665 17.18 2.15 4.15
C ALA A 665 16.14 3.25 4.41
N ALA A 666 14.96 2.98 4.91
CA ALA A 666 13.89 3.99 5.11
C ALA A 666 14.34 5.09 6.08
N GLY A 667 13.64 6.28 6.01
CA GLY A 667 13.97 7.39 6.93
C GLY A 667 14.76 8.49 6.21
N TYR A 668 14.84 9.70 6.99
CA TYR A 668 15.63 10.84 6.46
C TYR A 668 17.13 10.66 6.79
N ASP A 669 17.83 10.28 5.68
CA ASP A 669 19.24 9.92 5.96
C ASP A 669 20.17 10.98 5.36
N THR A 670 21.17 11.26 6.17
CA THR A 670 22.29 12.04 5.61
C THR A 670 23.51 11.13 5.34
N ILE A 671 23.84 11.12 3.97
CA ILE A 671 24.89 10.14 3.63
C ILE A 671 26.11 10.89 3.06
N ARG A 672 27.25 10.46 3.75
CA ARG A 672 28.55 10.95 3.21
C ARG A 672 29.36 9.78 2.64
N PRO A 673 29.45 9.79 1.31
CA PRO A 673 29.95 8.57 0.66
C PRO A 673 31.48 8.52 0.62
N GLY A 674 32.19 9.62 1.20
CA GLY A 674 33.67 9.64 1.28
C GLY A 674 34.30 9.49 -0.11
N THR A 675 35.70 9.22 -0.30
CA THR A 675 36.40 9.13 -1.60
C THR A 675 36.14 7.78 -2.26
N GLY A 676 36.40 7.59 -3.64
CA GLY A 676 36.12 6.35 -4.38
C GLY A 676 34.80 6.46 -5.15
N SER A 677 34.69 5.41 -6.13
CA SER A 677 33.42 5.35 -6.89
C SER A 677 32.36 4.55 -6.12
N ASP A 678 31.31 5.30 -5.70
CA ASP A 678 30.36 4.64 -4.79
C ASP A 678 28.99 4.50 -5.48
N TRP A 679 28.40 3.38 -5.13
CA TRP A 679 26.96 3.24 -5.44
C TRP A 679 26.11 3.57 -4.20
N VAL A 680 25.19 4.64 -4.34
CA VAL A 680 24.54 5.14 -3.11
C VAL A 680 23.03 5.28 -3.41
N ASP A 681 22.38 4.56 -2.55
CA ASP A 681 20.92 4.68 -2.66
C ASP A 681 20.31 5.07 -1.31
N GLY A 682 19.62 6.27 -1.32
CA GLY A 682 19.03 6.80 -0.06
C GLY A 682 17.73 6.07 0.29
N GLU A 683 17.26 5.28 -0.67
CA GLU A 683 16.02 4.49 -0.53
C GLU A 683 14.86 5.38 -0.06
N ALA A 684 13.85 4.91 0.51
CA ALA A 684 12.66 5.72 0.81
C ALA A 684 12.98 6.83 1.84
N GLY A 685 12.30 8.09 1.73
CA GLY A 685 12.47 9.21 2.68
C GLY A 685 13.16 10.41 2.02
N GLY A 686 13.04 11.66 2.73
CA GLY A 686 13.79 12.87 2.28
C GLY A 686 15.28 12.79 2.65
N ASN A 687 16.04 12.30 1.67
CA ASN A 687 17.44 11.98 2.05
C ASN A 687 18.39 13.07 1.52
N ALA A 688 19.52 13.15 2.33
CA ALA A 688 20.53 14.17 1.92
C ALA A 688 21.85 13.48 1.57
N ILE A 689 22.32 13.89 0.38
CA ILE A 689 23.73 13.53 0.10
C ILE A 689 24.64 14.73 0.37
N ASP A 690 25.72 14.42 1.22
CA ASP A 690 26.50 15.55 1.76
C ASP A 690 27.96 15.43 1.30
N TYR A 691 28.43 16.52 0.48
CA TYR A 691 29.84 16.54 0.01
C TYR A 691 30.62 17.68 0.69
N SER A 692 30.11 18.13 1.76
CA SER A 692 30.69 19.34 2.39
C SER A 692 32.14 19.10 2.81
N ASP A 693 32.62 17.85 2.91
CA ASP A 693 34.03 17.63 3.33
C ASP A 693 34.90 17.28 2.13
N SER A 694 34.31 17.48 0.90
CA SER A 694 35.15 17.16 -0.28
C SER A 694 36.31 18.16 -0.41
N ASP A 695 37.53 17.63 -0.90
CA ASP A 695 38.71 18.55 -1.00
C ASP A 695 38.76 19.20 -2.38
N HIS A 696 37.80 19.02 -3.32
CA HIS A 696 37.68 19.72 -4.62
C HIS A 696 36.19 19.99 -4.90
N GLY A 697 35.95 20.79 -6.04
CA GLY A 697 34.56 21.05 -6.47
C GLY A 697 33.85 19.76 -6.90
N VAL A 698 32.45 19.73 -6.59
CA VAL A 698 31.73 18.49 -6.96
C VAL A 698 30.66 18.85 -8.00
N GLU A 699 30.52 17.82 -8.82
CA GLU A 699 29.43 17.93 -9.81
C GLU A 699 28.34 16.89 -9.51
N VAL A 700 27.14 17.41 -9.14
CA VAL A 700 26.05 16.48 -8.78
C VAL A 700 24.86 16.75 -9.70
N ASP A 701 24.39 15.61 -10.29
CA ASP A 701 23.16 15.68 -11.11
C ASP A 701 22.15 14.63 -10.65
N LEU A 702 21.09 15.11 -9.99
CA LEU A 702 20.15 14.13 -9.39
C LEU A 702 19.28 13.51 -10.48
N ALA A 703 19.03 14.23 -11.56
CA ALA A 703 18.23 13.63 -12.65
C ALA A 703 19.00 12.52 -13.36
N ALA A 704 20.28 12.74 -13.47
CA ALA A 704 21.09 11.70 -14.15
C ALA A 704 21.57 10.65 -13.15
N GLY A 705 21.30 10.97 -11.84
CA GLY A 705 21.70 10.02 -10.78
C GLY A 705 23.22 9.97 -10.57
N THR A 706 23.87 11.18 -10.76
CA THR A 706 25.35 11.11 -10.62
C THR A 706 25.83 12.19 -9.65
N GLY A 707 26.99 12.02 -8.88
CA GLY A 707 27.71 12.98 -8.01
C GLY A 707 29.22 12.83 -8.17
N GLY A 708 29.77 13.18 -9.40
CA GLY A 708 31.17 12.85 -9.77
C GLY A 708 31.29 11.38 -10.19
N ALA A 709 32.18 10.64 -9.45
CA ALA A 709 32.36 9.20 -9.78
C ALA A 709 31.31 8.36 -9.05
N ASP A 710 30.37 9.02 -8.29
CA ASP A 710 29.37 8.23 -7.55
C ASP A 710 28.08 8.11 -8.36
N GLN A 711 27.45 6.94 -8.16
CA GLN A 711 26.10 6.76 -8.70
C GLN A 711 25.05 6.95 -7.59
N LEU A 712 24.06 7.85 -7.89
CA LEU A 712 23.15 8.26 -6.80
C LEU A 712 21.71 8.00 -7.23
N ARG A 713 20.93 7.57 -6.14
CA ARG A 713 19.48 7.43 -6.35
C ARG A 713 18.74 7.86 -5.09
N ASN A 714 17.61 8.41 -5.34
CA ASN A 714 16.64 8.70 -4.26
C ASN A 714 17.18 9.74 -3.28
N PHE A 715 17.56 10.89 -3.84
CA PHE A 715 18.01 11.99 -2.95
C PHE A 715 17.24 13.26 -3.30
N ASP A 716 16.96 14.03 -2.18
CA ASP A 716 16.16 15.27 -2.34
C ASP A 716 16.97 16.49 -1.92
N GLU A 717 18.13 16.16 -1.14
CA GLU A 717 18.94 17.29 -0.64
C GLU A 717 20.42 17.06 -0.99
N VAL A 718 20.97 18.20 -1.55
CA VAL A 718 22.42 18.07 -1.85
C VAL A 718 23.16 19.22 -1.15
N PHE A 719 24.22 18.81 -0.43
CA PHE A 719 25.11 19.82 0.16
C PHE A 719 26.46 19.79 -0.56
N GLY A 720 26.79 20.98 -1.22
CA GLY A 720 28.07 21.09 -1.96
C GLY A 720 29.26 21.33 -1.04
N SER A 721 30.47 21.37 -1.69
CA SER A 721 31.73 21.57 -0.91
C SER A 721 32.05 23.05 -0.77
N VAL A 722 33.22 23.27 -0.11
CA VAL A 722 33.64 24.68 0.05
C VAL A 722 34.28 25.19 -1.25
N HIS A 723 34.32 24.42 -2.31
CA HIS A 723 34.95 24.79 -3.59
C HIS A 723 33.86 25.06 -4.63
N ASN A 724 34.35 25.35 -5.86
CA ASN A 724 33.35 25.64 -6.90
C ASN A 724 32.61 24.36 -7.32
N ASP A 725 31.27 24.38 -7.06
CA ASP A 725 30.47 23.15 -7.28
C ASP A 725 29.49 23.38 -8.43
N ARG A 726 29.16 22.28 -9.05
CA ARG A 726 28.00 22.28 -9.95
C ARG A 726 26.93 21.32 -9.42
N LEU A 727 25.72 21.93 -9.03
CA LEU A 727 24.66 21.10 -8.42
C LEU A 727 23.38 21.26 -9.24
N LEU A 728 22.99 20.07 -9.75
CA LEU A 728 21.80 20.10 -10.64
C LEU A 728 20.71 19.20 -10.05
N GLY A 729 19.52 19.80 -9.81
CA GLY A 729 18.42 19.05 -9.19
C GLY A 729 17.70 18.21 -10.26
N ASP A 730 16.49 17.71 -10.01
CA ASP A 730 15.65 16.99 -11.00
C ASP A 730 14.25 17.60 -11.04
N ASP A 731 13.28 16.80 -11.60
CA ASP A 731 11.96 17.43 -11.83
C ASP A 731 11.14 17.46 -10.54
N SER A 732 11.76 16.89 -9.42
CA SER A 732 11.10 16.97 -8.10
C SER A 732 11.55 18.21 -7.32
N ALA A 733 10.75 18.42 -6.04
CA ALA A 733 11.24 19.53 -5.17
C ALA A 733 12.60 19.17 -4.55
N ASN A 734 13.61 20.03 -4.85
CA ASN A 734 14.97 19.74 -4.33
C ASN A 734 15.44 20.88 -3.42
N PHE A 735 16.25 20.42 -2.39
CA PHE A 735 17.05 21.41 -1.64
C PHE A 735 18.53 21.35 -2.08
N LEU A 736 18.98 22.52 -2.69
CA LEU A 736 20.40 22.57 -3.10
C LEU A 736 21.14 23.65 -2.31
N ALA A 737 22.26 23.10 -1.75
CA ALA A 737 23.12 24.07 -1.01
C ALA A 737 24.55 24.02 -1.57
N GLY A 738 24.95 25.21 -2.15
CA GLY A 738 26.19 25.26 -2.94
C GLY A 738 27.43 25.32 -2.06
N GLY A 739 27.35 25.59 -0.76
CA GLY A 739 28.55 25.77 0.11
C GLY A 739 29.40 26.96 -0.35
N LEU A 740 30.69 27.14 0.17
CA LEU A 740 31.57 28.24 -0.27
C LEU A 740 32.00 28.05 -1.74
N GLY A 741 32.66 29.14 -2.34
CA GLY A 741 33.12 29.02 -3.74
C GLY A 741 32.03 29.51 -4.71
N ASP A 742 32.55 29.71 -5.98
CA ASP A 742 31.59 30.11 -7.03
C ASP A 742 30.87 28.88 -7.60
N ASP A 743 29.59 28.81 -7.28
CA ASP A 743 28.89 27.54 -7.60
C ASP A 743 27.90 27.77 -8.75
N VAL A 744 27.62 26.68 -9.45
CA VAL A 744 26.51 26.66 -10.41
C VAL A 744 25.39 25.77 -9.85
N LEU A 745 24.17 26.44 -9.64
CA LEU A 745 23.05 25.69 -9.05
C LEU A 745 21.83 25.80 -9.99
N GLU A 746 21.36 24.51 -10.29
CA GLU A 746 20.19 24.47 -11.18
C GLU A 746 19.11 23.57 -10.57
N GLY A 747 17.92 24.22 -10.35
CA GLY A 747 16.82 23.52 -9.67
C GLY A 747 16.02 22.68 -10.66
N ARG A 748 15.95 22.91 -11.98
CA ARG A 748 15.14 22.31 -13.05
C ARG A 748 13.66 22.28 -12.68
N GLY A 749 12.97 21.27 -12.88
CA GLY A 749 11.51 21.24 -12.57
C GLY A 749 11.24 21.23 -11.07
N GLY A 750 10.02 21.33 -10.50
CA GLY A 750 9.62 21.25 -9.08
C GLY A 750 9.88 22.59 -8.35
N ALA A 751 9.11 22.63 -7.11
CA ALA A 751 9.37 23.82 -6.25
C ALA A 751 10.65 23.60 -5.41
N ASP A 752 11.65 24.34 -5.80
CA ASP A 752 12.97 24.05 -5.18
C ASP A 752 13.34 25.14 -4.17
N LEU A 753 14.13 24.66 -3.18
CA LEU A 753 14.82 25.61 -2.28
C LEU A 753 16.33 25.61 -2.57
N ILE A 754 16.80 26.86 -3.02
CA ILE A 754 18.21 26.91 -3.43
C ILE A 754 18.95 27.97 -2.59
N TRP A 755 20.11 27.30 -1.99
CA TRP A 755 20.98 28.21 -1.20
C TRP A 755 22.36 28.30 -1.85
N GLY A 756 22.65 29.59 -2.29
CA GLY A 756 24.01 29.78 -2.87
C GLY A 756 25.11 29.53 -1.85
N ARG A 757 24.71 29.56 -0.52
CA ARG A 757 25.66 29.23 0.57
C ARG A 757 24.89 28.56 1.72
N SER A 758 25.53 27.44 2.41
CA SER A 758 24.84 26.51 3.34
C SER A 758 25.31 26.76 4.78
N SER A 759 26.28 27.92 5.25
CA SER A 759 26.52 28.21 6.67
C SER A 759 26.94 29.69 6.82
N GLU A 760 26.45 30.45 7.93
CA GLU A 760 26.82 31.83 8.32
C GLU A 760 28.16 31.82 9.07
N ALA A 761 29.56 31.61 8.43
CA ALA A 761 30.70 32.25 9.13
C ALA A 761 31.82 32.57 8.14
N PRO A 762 32.95 33.56 8.59
CA PRO A 762 33.43 34.95 8.60
C PRO A 762 34.18 35.31 7.30
N ALA A 763 33.60 36.35 6.64
CA ALA A 763 34.19 37.45 5.82
C ALA A 763 35.70 37.29 5.67
N GLY A 764 36.02 36.50 4.60
CA GLY A 764 37.28 37.02 4.01
C GLY A 764 38.08 35.87 3.37
N GLY A 765 37.74 35.63 2.06
CA GLY A 765 38.73 35.60 0.94
C GLY A 765 38.40 34.46 -0.04
N GLN A 766 37.11 34.13 -0.42
CA GLN A 766 36.89 33.49 -1.74
C GLN A 766 35.60 34.05 -2.37
N THR A 767 35.70 34.54 -3.74
CA THR A 767 34.53 35.13 -4.45
C THR A 767 33.40 34.10 -4.57
N ASP A 768 32.27 34.06 -3.71
CA ASP A 768 31.00 33.30 -3.66
C ASP A 768 30.02 33.80 -4.73
N ASN A 769 30.73 34.14 -5.86
CA ASN A 769 29.80 34.52 -6.95
C ASN A 769 29.12 33.30 -7.58
N ASP A 770 27.80 33.20 -7.36
CA ASP A 770 27.11 31.97 -7.81
C ASP A 770 26.24 32.28 -9.03
N THR A 771 26.23 31.28 -9.88
CA THR A 771 25.21 31.29 -10.95
C THR A 771 24.06 30.33 -10.60
N ILE A 772 22.75 30.98 -10.56
CA ILE A 772 21.63 30.16 -10.04
C ILE A 772 20.49 30.23 -11.07
N ASP A 773 20.16 29.00 -11.37
CA ASP A 773 18.93 28.88 -12.19
C ASP A 773 17.92 27.98 -11.45
N PRO A 774 16.85 28.67 -11.02
CA PRO A 774 15.90 27.90 -10.19
C PRO A 774 15.01 27.00 -11.06
N GLY A 775 15.00 27.23 -12.43
CA GLY A 775 14.22 26.37 -13.34
C GLY A 775 12.71 26.59 -13.15
N THR A 776 11.88 25.70 -13.77
CA THR A 776 10.39 25.85 -13.69
C THR A 776 9.90 25.53 -12.28
N GLY A 777 8.63 25.93 -11.89
CA GLY A 777 8.11 25.76 -10.51
C GLY A 777 8.37 27.01 -9.64
N ASN A 778 7.43 27.08 -8.57
CA ASN A 778 7.63 28.22 -7.65
C ASN A 778 8.83 27.96 -6.71
N ASP A 779 9.92 28.71 -6.97
CA ASP A 779 11.17 28.35 -6.25
C ASP A 779 11.52 29.46 -5.24
N GLN A 780 12.24 28.97 -4.23
CA GLN A 780 12.84 29.96 -3.30
C GLN A 780 14.37 29.96 -3.43
N VAL A 781 14.86 31.22 -3.79
CA VAL A 781 16.33 31.33 -3.97
C VAL A 781 16.89 32.32 -2.92
N LEU A 782 17.84 31.63 -2.22
CA LEU A 782 18.67 32.50 -1.33
C LEU A 782 20.14 32.44 -1.76
N ALA A 783 20.56 33.61 -2.53
CA ALA A 783 21.93 33.60 -3.12
C ALA A 783 22.98 34.00 -2.07
N ARG A 784 22.54 34.87 -1.18
CA ARG A 784 23.35 35.33 -0.04
C ARG A 784 24.57 36.11 -0.53
N GLU A 785 25.90 36.18 0.07
CA GLU A 785 27.06 37.05 -0.21
C GLU A 785 27.63 36.80 -1.61
N GLY A 786 28.34 37.77 -2.16
CA GLY A 786 29.00 37.65 -3.48
C GLY A 786 28.14 38.26 -4.59
N ASP A 787 28.97 38.46 -5.70
CA ASP A 787 28.22 38.93 -6.90
C ASP A 787 27.58 37.76 -7.65
N ASP A 788 26.22 37.67 -7.47
CA ASP A 788 25.54 36.46 -7.98
C ASP A 788 24.76 36.80 -9.25
N ARG A 789 24.73 35.76 -10.07
CA ARG A 789 23.90 35.87 -11.28
C ARG A 789 22.75 34.86 -11.19
N ILE A 790 21.41 35.46 -11.22
CA ILE A 790 20.22 34.59 -11.10
C ILE A 790 19.39 34.73 -12.39
N GLU A 791 19.16 33.48 -12.96
CA GLU A 791 18.34 33.46 -14.18
C GLU A 791 16.98 32.80 -13.90
N ALA A 792 15.89 33.70 -13.68
CA ALA A 792 14.60 33.14 -13.19
C ALA A 792 13.47 33.62 -14.10
N ALA A 793 13.68 33.74 -15.46
CA ALA A 793 12.61 34.22 -16.36
C ALA A 793 11.87 33.02 -16.97
N ASP A 794 11.30 32.26 -16.09
CA ASP A 794 10.71 31.00 -16.62
C ASP A 794 9.18 31.12 -16.64
N GLY A 795 8.51 32.31 -16.43
CA GLY A 795 7.04 32.49 -16.58
C GLY A 795 6.27 32.04 -15.33
N VAL A 796 7.01 31.61 -14.19
CA VAL A 796 6.34 31.17 -12.95
C VAL A 796 6.94 31.97 -11.78
N ARG A 797 6.00 31.96 -10.66
CA ARG A 797 6.42 32.84 -9.55
C ARG A 797 7.60 32.21 -8.79
N ASP A 798 8.80 33.07 -8.64
CA ASP A 798 9.92 32.70 -7.77
C ASP A 798 10.17 33.79 -6.73
N ASP A 799 10.49 33.25 -5.53
CA ASP A 799 10.89 34.20 -4.48
C ASP A 799 12.43 34.28 -4.37
N ILE A 800 12.94 35.54 -4.72
CA ILE A 800 14.42 35.61 -4.88
C ILE A 800 14.95 36.66 -3.89
N SER A 801 15.96 36.09 -3.16
CA SER A 801 16.77 37.01 -2.34
C SER A 801 18.24 36.96 -2.76
N CYS A 802 18.74 38.13 -3.28
CA CYS A 802 20.07 38.10 -3.92
C CYS A 802 21.17 38.35 -2.88
N GLY A 803 20.73 38.78 -1.66
CA GLY A 803 21.73 38.93 -0.57
C GLY A 803 22.73 40.06 -0.89
N THR A 804 24.03 40.16 -0.25
CA THR A 804 25.02 41.26 -0.37
C THR A 804 25.88 41.09 -1.62
N GLY A 805 26.53 42.16 -2.14
CA GLY A 805 27.34 42.10 -3.37
C GLY A 805 26.56 42.65 -4.57
N ASN A 806 27.40 42.78 -5.73
CA ASN A 806 26.72 43.27 -6.95
C ASN A 806 26.02 42.11 -7.69
N ASP A 807 24.68 42.00 -7.42
CA ASP A 807 23.94 40.83 -7.93
C ASP A 807 23.10 41.23 -9.15
N THR A 808 23.08 40.26 -10.18
CA THR A 808 22.16 40.48 -11.31
C THR A 808 21.11 39.34 -11.35
N ALA A 809 19.80 39.71 -11.64
CA ALA A 809 18.75 38.68 -11.77
C ALA A 809 17.89 38.98 -12.99
N THR A 810 17.82 37.98 -13.85
CA THR A 810 16.81 38.08 -14.91
C THR A 810 15.49 37.48 -14.44
N THR A 811 14.46 38.39 -14.25
CA THR A 811 13.16 37.92 -13.73
C THR A 811 12.05 38.28 -14.72
N ASP A 812 10.94 37.61 -14.66
CA ASP A 812 9.76 38.01 -15.46
C ASP A 812 8.67 38.58 -14.54
N GLY A 813 7.86 39.49 -14.85
CA GLY A 813 6.84 40.30 -14.15
C GLY A 813 6.06 39.48 -13.11
N VAL A 814 6.31 38.14 -12.99
CA VAL A 814 5.55 37.27 -12.08
C VAL A 814 6.43 36.92 -10.87
N ASP A 815 7.76 37.28 -10.82
CA ASP A 815 8.69 36.91 -9.73
C ASP A 815 8.70 37.98 -8.65
N GLN A 816 8.78 37.43 -7.40
CA GLN A 816 8.97 38.37 -6.27
C GLN A 816 10.45 38.47 -5.90
N ARG A 817 11.01 39.72 -6.08
CA ARG A 817 12.45 39.90 -5.77
C ARG A 817 12.62 41.00 -4.72
N ASP A 818 13.59 40.82 -3.76
CA ASP A 818 13.86 41.93 -2.81
C ASP A 818 14.75 43.01 -3.46
N ASN A 819 14.80 44.28 -3.05
CA ASN A 819 15.42 45.46 -3.69
C ASN A 819 16.94 45.31 -3.79
N ASP A 820 17.47 44.13 -3.53
CA ASP A 820 18.95 44.04 -3.46
C ASP A 820 19.50 43.45 -4.75
N CYS A 821 18.64 43.30 -5.96
CA CYS A 821 19.16 42.72 -7.22
C CYS A 821 19.06 43.76 -8.34
N GLU A 822 20.29 44.01 -9.04
CA GLU A 822 20.16 44.87 -10.24
C GLU A 822 19.62 44.06 -11.43
N PRO A 823 18.61 44.56 -12.35
CA PRO A 823 18.14 43.87 -13.56
C PRO A 823 19.28 43.61 -14.55
N LEU A 824 19.46 42.28 -15.04
CA LEU A 824 20.51 41.96 -16.05
C LEU A 824 20.31 42.85 -17.29
N SER A 825 20.93 44.05 -17.51
CA SER A 825 20.90 44.76 -18.81
C SER A 825 21.31 43.83 -19.97
N VAL A 826 20.31 43.22 -20.63
CA VAL A 826 20.49 42.48 -21.91
C VAL A 826 21.82 42.89 -22.57
N PRO A 827 22.92 42.18 -22.57
CA PRO A 827 24.01 42.66 -23.44
C PRO A 827 23.60 42.65 -24.93
N ASP A 828 23.22 43.74 -25.67
CA ASP A 828 23.39 43.86 -27.14
C ASP A 828 23.95 42.58 -27.74
N VAL A 829 23.11 41.52 -27.96
CA VAL A 829 23.40 40.50 -28.99
C VAL A 829 24.34 41.07 -30.06
N PRO A 830 25.66 40.86 -30.12
CA PRO A 830 26.28 41.14 -31.42
C PRO A 830 25.84 40.11 -32.49
N PRO A 831 25.34 40.52 -33.80
CA PRO A 831 25.03 39.65 -34.94
C PRO A 831 26.14 38.61 -35.18
N PRO A 832 25.75 37.35 -35.69
CA PRO A 832 26.51 36.12 -35.91
C PRO A 832 27.90 36.39 -36.51
N PRO A 833 29.04 35.59 -36.06
CA PRO A 833 30.31 35.71 -36.81
C PRO A 833 30.07 35.76 -38.33
N PRO A 834 30.58 36.85 -39.24
CA PRO A 834 31.00 36.58 -40.62
C PRO A 834 32.27 35.74 -40.68
N ALA A 835 32.21 34.44 -41.06
CA ALA A 835 33.32 33.78 -41.78
C ALA A 835 34.56 34.68 -41.86
N ASP A 836 35.44 34.69 -40.69
CA ASP A 836 36.81 35.11 -41.11
C ASP A 836 37.04 34.83 -42.59
N PRO A 837 37.48 35.91 -43.33
CA PRO A 837 38.93 36.11 -43.55
C PRO A 837 39.23 37.52 -44.07
N CYS A 838 39.79 38.07 -43.38
CA CYS A 838 40.96 38.62 -44.10
C CYS A 838 41.99 39.11 -43.07
N PRO A 839 43.06 38.51 -43.34
CA PRO A 839 44.50 38.64 -43.58
C PRO A 839 44.82 39.79 -44.54
N THR A 840 45.06 40.98 -43.98
CA THR A 840 46.21 41.70 -44.60
C THR A 840 45.88 43.19 -44.66
N SER A 841 46.19 43.93 -43.55
CA SER A 841 47.13 45.08 -43.63
C SER A 841 46.65 46.20 -42.70
N LEU A 842 47.10 46.15 -41.49
CA LEU A 842 47.65 47.20 -40.60
C LEU A 842 47.99 48.48 -41.37
N ASP A 843 47.23 49.55 -41.19
CA ASP A 843 47.86 50.79 -41.71
C ASP A 843 49.23 51.02 -41.06
N SER A 844 50.15 51.50 -42.05
CA SER A 844 51.60 51.70 -41.87
C SER A 844 51.97 51.96 -40.40
N ALA A 845 50.86 51.78 -39.46
CA ALA A 845 51.30 51.86 -38.05
C ALA A 845 50.44 50.95 -37.18
N GLY A 846 49.79 49.84 -37.62
CA GLY A 846 49.25 48.74 -36.81
C GLY A 846 48.39 49.23 -35.65
N ASN A 847 47.15 50.04 -35.64
CA ASN A 847 46.13 50.10 -34.58
C ASN A 847 44.85 50.74 -35.11
N CYS A 848 43.57 50.24 -34.29
CA CYS A 848 42.31 50.99 -34.56
C CYS A 848 41.81 51.64 -33.27
N THR A 849 41.83 53.01 -32.85
CA THR A 849 41.59 53.96 -31.76
C THR A 849 40.16 54.52 -31.86
N THR A 850 39.54 54.78 -30.52
CA THR A 850 38.61 55.28 -29.50
C THR A 850 38.11 56.69 -29.82
N SER A 851 36.94 57.21 -29.17
CA SER A 851 36.58 58.08 -28.04
C SER A 851 35.15 58.60 -28.21
N VAL A 852 34.38 58.95 -26.98
CA VAL A 852 34.00 59.69 -25.77
C VAL A 852 32.60 60.29 -25.99
N ARG A 853 31.73 60.53 -24.87
CA ARG A 853 31.12 61.09 -23.65
C ARG A 853 29.75 61.67 -23.98
N THR A 854 28.65 61.79 -22.93
CA THR A 854 28.03 62.30 -21.69
C THR A 854 26.54 62.55 -21.94
N SER A 855 25.62 62.33 -20.79
CA SER A 855 24.55 63.31 -20.47
C SER A 855 23.98 63.02 -19.07
N ALA A 856 23.66 64.25 -18.15
CA ALA A 856 22.49 64.53 -17.29
C ALA A 856 21.51 65.45 -18.03
N THR A 857 20.04 65.34 -17.84
CA THR A 857 18.83 65.94 -17.23
C THR A 857 17.61 65.59 -18.08
N LEU A 858 16.38 65.34 -17.31
CA LEU A 858 14.94 65.36 -16.98
C LEU A 858 14.12 65.96 -18.12
N ARG A 859 12.88 65.34 -18.54
CA ARG A 859 11.44 65.73 -18.65
C ARG A 859 10.75 64.76 -19.62
N GLN A 860 9.65 64.13 -19.12
CA GLN A 860 8.22 63.82 -19.29
C GLN A 860 7.87 63.60 -20.76
N ALA A 861 7.28 62.39 -21.06
CA ALA A 861 6.30 62.32 -22.18
C ALA A 861 5.42 61.07 -21.98
N THR A 862 4.12 61.27 -21.75
CA THR A 862 2.79 60.68 -21.99
C THR A 862 2.74 59.96 -23.35
N ALA A 863 2.23 58.63 -23.31
CA ALA A 863 1.49 58.14 -24.49
C ALA A 863 0.59 56.97 -24.07
N LYS A 864 -0.81 57.05 -24.29
CA LYS A 864 -2.14 56.62 -24.77
C LYS A 864 -2.11 55.17 -25.26
N TRP A 865 -2.94 54.19 -24.63
CA TRP A 865 -3.34 52.78 -24.89
C TRP A 865 -4.63 52.76 -25.71
N LYS A 866 -4.65 52.08 -26.89
CA LYS A 866 -5.81 51.65 -27.70
C LYS A 866 -6.48 50.42 -27.06
N PRO A 867 -7.94 50.26 -27.09
CA PRO A 867 -8.70 49.09 -26.60
C PRO A 867 -8.96 48.07 -27.72
N LEU A 868 -8.62 46.77 -27.49
CA LEU A 868 -9.04 45.56 -28.24
C LEU A 868 -10.48 45.17 -27.88
N ALA A 869 -11.53 45.36 -28.80
CA ALA A 869 -12.89 44.93 -29.18
C ALA A 869 -13.05 43.40 -29.04
N CYS A 870 -13.93 42.86 -28.12
CA CYS A 870 -14.60 41.58 -27.81
C CYS A 870 -15.62 41.25 -28.90
N GLY A 871 -15.32 40.34 -29.99
CA GLY A 871 -16.07 39.63 -31.06
C GLY A 871 -17.15 38.71 -30.47
N SER A 872 -18.43 38.97 -30.74
CA SER A 872 -19.84 38.55 -30.84
C SER A 872 -19.97 37.04 -31.05
N SER A 873 -19.85 36.22 -29.95
CA SER A 873 -20.77 35.07 -29.75
C SER A 873 -20.38 34.35 -28.45
N ALA A 874 -20.78 34.96 -27.32
CA ALA A 874 -21.25 34.16 -26.17
C ALA A 874 -21.34 35.06 -24.94
N LYS A 875 -22.23 36.04 -24.81
CA LYS A 875 -22.91 36.78 -23.70
C LYS A 875 -23.39 35.81 -22.62
N ARG A 876 -22.39 35.29 -21.75
CA ARG A 876 -22.66 35.09 -20.31
C ARG A 876 -21.39 34.59 -19.62
N SER A 877 -20.22 35.16 -19.92
CA SER A 877 -19.13 34.97 -18.92
C SER A 877 -18.14 36.13 -19.01
N CYS A 878 -18.63 37.41 -19.18
CA CYS A 878 -17.61 38.47 -18.96
C CYS A 878 -17.98 39.27 -17.71
N LEU A 879 -18.65 38.56 -16.76
CA LEU A 879 -18.70 39.23 -15.44
C LEU A 879 -18.22 38.26 -14.35
N GLN A 880 -16.88 38.08 -14.20
CA GLN A 880 -16.58 37.68 -12.80
C GLN A 880 -15.07 37.53 -12.62
N ARG A 881 -14.39 38.64 -12.04
CA ARG A 881 -13.70 38.44 -10.73
C ARG A 881 -12.53 39.43 -10.63
N ARG A 882 -12.83 40.69 -10.19
CA ARG A 882 -11.65 41.40 -9.63
C ARG A 882 -11.84 41.64 -8.14
N SER A 883 -11.39 40.81 -7.10
CA SER A 883 -11.22 41.11 -5.66
C SER A 883 -9.83 41.72 -5.40
N ALA A 884 -9.72 43.04 -4.96
CA ALA A 884 -8.50 43.69 -4.41
C ALA A 884 -8.26 43.23 -2.96
N ARG A 885 -7.14 42.47 -2.62
CA ARG A 885 -6.69 41.80 -1.38
C ARG A 885 -5.65 42.66 -0.66
N LEU A 886 -5.99 43.26 0.55
CA LEU A 886 -4.96 43.88 1.39
C LEU A 886 -4.59 42.95 2.55
N ALA A 887 -3.33 42.40 2.67
CA ALA A 887 -2.79 41.63 3.82
C ALA A 887 -1.66 42.40 4.49
N GLY A 888 -1.87 43.12 5.63
CA GLY A 888 -0.71 43.64 6.40
C GLY A 888 -0.40 42.75 7.61
N GLN A 889 0.97 42.46 7.89
CA GLN A 889 1.60 41.61 8.93
C GLN A 889 2.04 42.47 10.12
N ILE A 890 1.51 42.20 11.37
CA ILE A 890 2.08 42.85 12.59
C ILE A 890 3.28 42.02 13.06
N SER A 891 4.50 42.54 12.99
CA SER A 891 5.81 41.96 13.33
C SER A 891 5.85 41.51 14.80
N PRO A 892 6.38 40.35 15.18
CA PRO A 892 6.47 39.71 16.50
C PRO A 892 7.33 40.53 17.48
N GLU A 893 7.80 41.80 17.03
CA GLU A 893 8.63 42.60 17.96
C GLU A 893 7.82 43.79 18.46
N SER A 894 6.39 43.84 18.34
CA SER A 894 5.57 45.03 18.65
C SER A 894 4.89 44.85 20.01
N GLY A 895 5.40 43.96 20.98
CA GLY A 895 4.94 43.88 22.39
C GLY A 895 3.41 43.81 22.48
N LEU A 896 2.64 43.35 21.48
CA LEU A 896 1.16 43.38 21.54
C LEU A 896 0.61 41.95 21.60
N ALA A 897 1.42 40.95 22.09
CA ALA A 897 0.98 39.54 22.15
C ALA A 897 0.16 39.30 23.43
N GLY A 898 -1.20 39.01 23.27
CA GLY A 898 -2.11 38.58 24.35
C GLY A 898 -3.02 39.72 24.81
N ARG A 899 -3.18 40.91 23.95
CA ARG A 899 -4.02 42.04 24.40
C ARG A 899 -5.26 42.14 23.49
N SER A 900 -6.50 42.67 24.15
CA SER A 900 -7.77 42.87 23.41
C SER A 900 -7.72 44.17 22.59
N VAL A 901 -7.70 44.07 21.25
CA VAL A 901 -7.68 45.28 20.40
C VAL A 901 -9.07 45.47 19.79
N VAL A 902 -9.43 46.89 19.74
CA VAL A 902 -10.74 47.18 19.12
C VAL A 902 -10.51 47.85 17.75
N ILE A 903 -11.18 47.26 16.72
CA ILE A 903 -11.04 47.84 15.36
C ILE A 903 -12.31 48.60 15.02
N GLU A 904 -12.00 49.94 14.71
CA GLU A 904 -13.18 50.73 14.33
C GLU A 904 -13.12 51.09 12.84
N VAL A 905 -14.32 50.93 12.19
CA VAL A 905 -14.33 51.23 10.74
C VAL A 905 -15.31 52.38 10.48
N GLN A 906 -14.70 53.40 9.64
CA GLN A 906 -15.60 54.53 9.35
C GLN A 906 -15.80 54.64 7.83
N ARG A 907 -17.13 55.04 7.51
CA ARG A 907 -17.44 55.18 6.06
C ARG A 907 -17.66 56.66 5.72
N ARG A 908 -17.13 57.06 4.47
CA ARG A 908 -17.33 58.47 4.10
C ARG A 908 -18.57 58.61 3.21
N THR A 909 -19.64 59.30 3.76
CA THR A 909 -20.83 59.57 2.93
C THR A 909 -21.07 61.08 2.85
N ALA A 910 -20.89 61.64 1.65
CA ALA A 910 -21.21 63.05 1.32
C ALA A 910 -20.24 64.01 2.00
N GLY A 911 -18.97 63.50 2.05
CA GLY A 911 -17.87 64.42 2.40
C GLY A 911 -17.65 64.49 3.91
N ARG A 912 -18.44 63.60 4.73
CA ARG A 912 -18.16 63.58 6.18
C ARG A 912 -18.09 62.13 6.66
N TRP A 913 -17.08 61.87 7.75
CA TRP A 913 -16.83 60.46 8.17
C TRP A 913 -17.75 60.11 9.34
N LYS A 914 -18.64 59.06 9.02
CA LYS A 914 -19.58 58.69 10.10
C LYS A 914 -19.20 57.33 10.69
N ASP A 915 -19.29 57.11 12.16
CA ASP A 915 -18.80 55.90 12.85
C ASP A 915 -19.80 54.74 12.67
N LYS A 916 -19.24 53.62 12.22
CA LYS A 916 -20.14 52.45 12.25
C LYS A 916 -19.72 51.48 13.36
N PRO A 917 -20.76 50.38 13.68
CA PRO A 917 -20.56 49.64 14.94
C PRO A 917 -19.26 48.84 14.93
N SER A 918 -18.34 49.08 15.88
CA SER A 918 -17.00 48.53 16.19
C SER A 918 -17.07 47.01 16.45
N LEU A 919 -16.33 46.27 15.61
CA LEU A 919 -16.16 44.81 15.82
C LEU A 919 -15.08 44.54 16.87
N LYS A 920 -15.52 43.90 17.95
CA LYS A 920 -14.53 43.61 19.03
C LYS A 920 -13.96 42.20 18.87
N ALA A 921 -12.74 42.13 18.49
CA ALA A 921 -12.20 40.75 18.37
C ALA A 921 -10.96 40.61 19.24
N SER A 922 -10.75 39.31 19.99
CA SER A 922 -9.54 39.01 20.79
C SER A 922 -8.57 38.15 19.97
N LEU A 923 -7.34 38.71 19.70
CA LEU A 923 -6.47 37.94 18.78
C LEU A 923 -5.39 37.19 19.57
N SER A 924 -5.03 35.75 19.17
CA SER A 924 -3.88 35.02 19.74
C SER A 924 -2.67 35.11 18.80
N PRO A 925 -1.37 34.89 19.31
CA PRO A 925 -0.15 35.18 18.55
C PRO A 925 -0.06 34.32 17.28
N GLY A 926 0.02 35.14 16.03
CA GLY A 926 0.32 34.57 14.69
C GLY A 926 -0.97 34.37 13.87
N GLN A 927 -2.01 35.04 14.38
CA GLN A 927 -3.26 34.85 13.62
C GLN A 927 -3.46 36.02 12.65
N ARG A 928 -3.67 35.70 11.29
CA ARG A 928 -3.99 36.63 10.19
C ARG A 928 -5.49 36.98 10.22
N VAL A 929 -5.74 38.24 10.45
CA VAL A 929 -7.18 38.58 10.47
C VAL A 929 -7.60 38.98 9.05
N ARG A 930 -8.52 38.15 8.55
CA ARG A 930 -9.04 38.26 7.17
C ARG A 930 -10.41 38.96 7.19
N LEU A 931 -10.51 40.13 6.65
CA LEU A 931 -11.87 40.72 6.60
C LEU A 931 -12.49 40.48 5.22
N THR A 932 -13.46 39.64 5.14
CA THR A 932 -14.03 39.37 3.80
C THR A 932 -15.35 40.14 3.65
N HIS A 933 -15.26 41.48 3.59
CA HIS A 933 -16.56 42.11 3.27
C HIS A 933 -16.44 42.92 1.97
N ARG A 934 -17.47 42.90 1.06
CA ARG A 934 -17.56 43.52 -0.27
C ARG A 934 -18.05 44.97 -0.14
N PHE A 935 -17.10 45.96 -0.51
CA PHE A 935 -17.58 47.33 -0.24
C PHE A 935 -18.00 47.98 -1.56
N ALA A 936 -19.20 48.52 -1.70
CA ALA A 936 -19.93 48.97 -2.90
C ALA A 936 -19.51 50.39 -3.28
N ASP A 937 -18.32 51.05 -2.55
CA ASP A 937 -17.97 52.39 -3.11
C ASP A 937 -16.66 52.86 -2.49
N GLY A 938 -15.64 52.24 -2.57
CA GLY A 938 -14.17 52.23 -2.67
C GLY A 938 -13.51 53.31 -1.80
N ARG A 939 -14.28 54.10 -0.63
CA ARG A 939 -13.34 54.90 0.21
C ARG A 939 -13.69 54.71 1.68
N TRP A 940 -12.99 53.91 2.45
CA TRP A 940 -13.13 53.62 3.89
C TRP A 940 -11.80 53.87 4.60
N ARG A 941 -11.92 54.19 5.95
CA ARG A 941 -10.67 54.27 6.73
C ARG A 941 -10.79 53.40 7.99
N MET A 942 -9.59 52.80 8.23
CA MET A 942 -9.62 51.90 9.41
C MET A 942 -8.68 52.44 10.49
N ARG A 943 -9.22 52.32 11.69
CA ARG A 943 -8.40 52.79 12.83
C ARG A 943 -8.26 51.66 13.86
N LEU A 944 -7.03 51.41 14.31
CA LEU A 944 -6.80 50.39 15.35
C LEU A 944 -6.52 51.06 16.71
N LEU A 945 -7.42 50.74 17.66
CA LEU A 945 -7.22 51.42 18.97
C LEU A 945 -6.78 50.41 20.02
N VAL A 946 -5.63 50.69 20.70
CA VAL A 946 -5.14 49.78 21.76
C VAL A 946 -5.35 50.47 23.11
N PRO A 947 -6.13 49.83 24.16
CA PRO A 947 -6.44 50.56 25.40
C PRO A 947 -5.18 50.79 26.25
N ALA A 948 -4.78 52.10 26.62
CA ALA A 948 -3.61 52.52 27.43
C ALA A 948 -3.83 52.17 28.91
N THR A 949 -3.50 50.89 29.34
CA THR A 949 -3.34 50.93 30.82
C THR A 949 -1.95 50.43 31.20
N GLU A 950 -0.90 51.38 31.19
CA GLU A 950 0.16 51.62 32.20
C GLU A 950 1.52 51.75 31.49
N LYS A 951 1.96 53.02 31.25
CA LYS A 951 3.04 54.03 31.18
C LYS A 951 4.31 53.43 30.56
N THR A 952 4.20 52.82 29.32
CA THR A 952 5.37 52.94 28.41
C THR A 952 5.06 52.20 27.11
N ALA A 953 3.99 52.62 26.34
CA ALA A 953 4.11 52.19 24.93
C ALA A 953 3.49 53.24 24.01
N ARG A 954 4.19 54.31 23.50
CA ARG A 954 3.96 55.14 22.30
C ARG A 954 2.84 54.59 21.43
N ALA A 955 1.53 54.96 21.67
CA ALA A 955 0.32 54.83 20.84
C ALA A 955 0.66 54.91 19.35
N VAL A 956 0.93 53.83 18.68
CA VAL A 956 1.04 53.87 17.20
C VAL A 956 -0.39 53.93 16.61
N SER A 957 -0.86 55.17 16.35
CA SER A 957 -2.09 55.30 15.51
C SER A 957 -1.72 55.28 14.02
N ALA A 958 -1.92 54.12 13.37
CA ALA A 958 -1.60 54.13 11.91
C ALA A 958 -2.92 54.19 11.12
N TRP A 959 -3.06 55.36 10.28
CA TRP A 959 -4.25 55.54 9.42
C TRP A 959 -3.95 55.05 8.00
N GLN A 960 -4.68 54.00 7.55
CA GLN A 960 -4.43 53.69 6.12
C GLN A 960 -5.69 54.00 5.30
N TYR A 961 -5.56 54.89 4.17
CA TYR A 961 -6.65 55.37 3.29
C TYR A 961 -6.74 54.48 2.04
N LEU A 962 -7.98 53.90 1.78
CA LEU A 962 -8.07 53.10 0.53
C LEU A 962 -8.76 53.91 -0.56
N THR A 963 -7.92 54.49 -1.62
CA THR A 963 -8.62 55.11 -2.77
C THR A 963 -8.41 54.26 -4.03
N THR A 964 -9.51 53.72 -4.76
CA THR A 964 -9.41 53.12 -6.11
C THR A 964 -9.45 54.22 -7.17
N ARG A 965 -8.18 54.75 -7.53
CA ARG A 965 -7.95 55.31 -8.87
C ARG A 965 -6.45 55.33 -9.15
N ALA A 966 -5.97 54.32 -10.16
CA ALA A 966 -4.91 54.53 -11.19
C ALA A 966 -4.29 55.93 -11.07
N ARG A 967 -3.06 56.03 -10.41
CA ARG A 967 -1.79 56.75 -10.64
C ARG A 967 -0.99 56.77 -9.33
N ARG A 968 0.27 56.16 -9.35
CA ARG A 968 1.71 56.04 -9.06
C ARG A 968 1.94 55.02 -7.95
#